data_AF-A0A350QUI4-F1
#
_entry.id   AF-A0A350QUI4-F1
#
_cell.length_a   1.000
_cell.length_b   1.000
_cell.length_c   1.000
_cell.angle_alpha   90.00
_cell.angle_beta   90.00
_cell.angle_gamma   90.00
#
_symmetry.space_group_name_H-M   'P 1'
#
loop_
_entity.id
_entity.type
_entity.pdbx_description
1 polymer ?
#
loop_
_entity_poly.entity_id
_entity_poly.type
_entity_poly.pdbx_seq_one_letter_code
_entity_poly.pdbx_strand_id
1 'polypeptide(L)'
;MIRPTSRTLVALLALGLLRASGDETSGQAQWIQSYDAGYLDEKGAYAGGSEIMHLVSHKGRLFASNGYWVDARWVIPPDGQKQSAQVLRLDSLDSRWQVDLDMGKANNLNLAYMKGNILKSVTFTRNAEGKPLTRPETLLVMAAGANFERGGAVSSWTRDDRTGTWTHTLVRHGSNLGGIRWVPRDMEVYRDKETGIERLFLSLGNPGIVSGVYDPSLPGKIRWSRRLEYPFPEEGSLHTRPLGMVQANGSLFFSEGGAIYRRRDGVLPSYEKIIDLNEDTDTDVGGIRGLSVIEEKGGDGQSLLFLWAPDNRSKSQVKRLDPNGKGGYELHEETEIMELMSKRLGVEVSYTLGGHNMAYPVTDPESAKTVHLIGFQGNIRGKNHLKWKGSALYAGALFAVRYPDRSYKVMEVNNAYAEGKTILVSPRAFCLSPFGDDQIFIGGHDSSRKVSDDMAWIFRAPLAVALGSRPGMDAQTRPTPPKPAARLLEGPLYELRIYHASEGRFQHLIMRFREHTDRIFRKHGLHALGYWIPTDGSAKSKRRFVYLLKHPTRYQAYRNWTSFLNDKEWEKVTDKPEFQRLLSQKPTSIFLTLNDYSVLAEEEQGQAGGVFELRTYLAKDGKLGSLNDRFRRHTTGLFDKHGIRNVGYWTPFDQPERSNTLIYLVRHANRGQADLNWQAFGRDPIWKRIARESRNEGELLARPPERLYLKALEFSPLK
;
A
#
# COMPACT_ATOMS: atom_id res chain seq x y z
N MET A 1 -48.23 -81.13 -13.08
CA MET A 1 -49.23 -80.59 -12.14
C MET A 1 -49.51 -79.14 -12.54
N ILE A 2 -50.70 -78.90 -13.10
CA ILE A 2 -51.50 -77.66 -13.17
C ILE A 2 -50.85 -76.35 -13.72
N ARG A 3 -51.34 -75.98 -14.92
CA ARG A 3 -51.34 -74.68 -15.67
C ARG A 3 -52.12 -73.55 -14.93
N PRO A 4 -52.33 -72.29 -15.42
CA PRO A 4 -51.81 -71.54 -16.61
C PRO A 4 -51.59 -69.98 -16.42
N THR A 5 -51.30 -69.30 -17.55
CA THR A 5 -51.82 -67.98 -18.05
C THR A 5 -51.25 -66.61 -17.59
N SER A 6 -50.55 -65.97 -18.55
CA SER A 6 -50.75 -64.62 -19.16
C SER A 6 -51.46 -63.49 -18.39
N ARG A 7 -50.79 -62.32 -18.28
CA ARG A 7 -51.29 -61.01 -18.77
C ARG A 7 -50.30 -59.86 -18.52
N THR A 8 -50.14 -59.05 -19.55
CA THR A 8 -49.47 -57.74 -19.63
C THR A 8 -50.17 -56.69 -18.76
N LEU A 9 -49.41 -55.82 -18.08
CA LEU A 9 -49.88 -54.48 -17.69
C LEU A 9 -48.74 -53.47 -17.83
N VAL A 10 -48.99 -52.45 -18.66
CA VAL A 10 -48.17 -51.27 -18.87
C VAL A 10 -48.27 -50.37 -17.63
N ALA A 11 -47.15 -49.93 -17.06
CA ALA A 11 -47.11 -48.90 -16.04
C ALA A 11 -46.23 -47.73 -16.51
N LEU A 12 -46.87 -46.59 -16.75
CA LEU A 12 -46.21 -45.29 -16.95
C LEU A 12 -45.46 -44.89 -15.67
N LEU A 13 -44.15 -44.65 -15.79
CA LEU A 13 -43.33 -44.02 -14.75
C LEU A 13 -43.28 -42.51 -15.01
N ALA A 14 -44.12 -41.76 -14.31
CA ALA A 14 -43.96 -40.32 -14.16
C ALA A 14 -42.87 -40.06 -13.10
N LEU A 15 -41.68 -39.63 -13.52
CA LEU A 15 -40.64 -39.13 -12.62
C LEU A 15 -41.03 -37.72 -12.16
N GLY A 16 -41.66 -37.63 -10.99
CA GLY A 16 -41.72 -36.39 -10.22
C GLY A 16 -40.37 -36.13 -9.56
N LEU A 17 -39.66 -35.10 -10.01
CA LEU A 17 -38.49 -34.54 -9.32
C LEU A 17 -38.95 -33.88 -8.01
N LEU A 18 -38.91 -34.62 -6.91
CA LEU A 18 -38.85 -34.01 -5.59
C LEU A 18 -37.48 -33.37 -5.42
N ARG A 19 -37.45 -32.04 -5.42
CA ARG A 19 -36.36 -31.26 -4.82
C ARG A 19 -36.27 -31.68 -3.35
N ALA A 20 -35.21 -32.39 -2.99
CA ALA A 20 -34.78 -32.51 -1.62
C ALA A 20 -34.42 -31.09 -1.13
N SER A 21 -35.32 -30.46 -0.39
CA SER A 21 -34.98 -29.42 0.55
C SER A 21 -34.01 -30.05 1.55
N GLY A 22 -32.72 -29.77 1.38
CA GLY A 22 -31.71 -30.12 2.37
C GLY A 22 -32.11 -29.50 3.71
N ASP A 23 -32.15 -30.34 4.73
CA ASP A 23 -32.26 -29.94 6.13
C ASP A 23 -31.28 -28.78 6.41
N GLU A 24 -31.83 -27.59 6.64
CA GLU A 24 -31.15 -26.55 7.39
C GLU A 24 -30.96 -27.10 8.82
N THR A 25 -29.80 -27.67 9.10
CA THR A 25 -29.37 -27.82 10.49
C THR A 25 -29.44 -26.44 11.15
N SER A 26 -30.25 -26.37 12.20
CA SER A 26 -30.73 -25.21 12.95
C SER A 26 -29.63 -24.39 13.67
N GLY A 27 -28.64 -23.91 12.93
CA GLY A 27 -27.70 -22.90 13.40
C GLY A 27 -28.28 -21.50 13.21
N GLN A 28 -28.24 -20.66 14.24
CA GLN A 28 -28.53 -19.25 14.09
C GLN A 28 -27.55 -18.65 13.05
N ALA A 29 -28.06 -17.83 12.13
CA ALA A 29 -27.22 -17.15 11.14
C ALA A 29 -26.12 -16.34 11.84
N GLN A 30 -24.91 -16.32 11.30
CA GLN A 30 -23.76 -15.66 11.93
C GLN A 30 -22.81 -15.08 10.89
N TRP A 31 -22.03 -14.09 11.31
CA TRP A 31 -20.84 -13.66 10.59
C TRP A 31 -19.72 -14.69 10.74
N ILE A 32 -18.87 -14.80 9.72
CA ILE A 32 -17.70 -15.67 9.72
C ILE A 32 -16.49 -14.88 9.21
N GLN A 33 -15.39 -14.89 9.94
CA GLN A 33 -14.11 -14.37 9.45
C GLN A 33 -13.53 -15.38 8.45
N SER A 34 -13.61 -15.07 7.16
CA SER A 34 -13.14 -15.94 6.08
C SER A 34 -11.64 -15.79 5.82
N TYR A 35 -11.08 -14.59 6.05
CA TYR A 35 -9.66 -14.32 5.92
C TYR A 35 -9.16 -13.48 7.09
N ASP A 36 -8.05 -13.91 7.67
CA ASP A 36 -7.25 -13.22 8.68
C ASP A 36 -5.80 -13.32 8.21
N ALA A 37 -5.19 -12.21 7.80
CA ALA A 37 -3.88 -12.23 7.18
C ALA A 37 -2.78 -12.74 8.13
N GLY A 38 -1.70 -13.28 7.57
CA GLY A 38 -0.50 -13.63 8.33
C GLY A 38 -0.34 -15.13 8.58
N TYR A 39 -0.46 -15.95 7.53
CA TYR A 39 -0.23 -17.39 7.62
C TYR A 39 0.42 -17.97 6.38
N LEU A 40 1.02 -19.16 6.51
CA LEU A 40 1.44 -19.96 5.37
C LEU A 40 0.23 -20.75 4.85
N ASP A 41 -0.05 -20.61 3.55
CA ASP A 41 -1.08 -21.36 2.86
C ASP A 41 -0.66 -22.83 2.67
N GLU A 42 -1.50 -23.63 2.00
CA GLU A 42 -1.26 -25.08 1.84
C GLU A 42 -0.01 -25.38 1.00
N LYS A 43 0.46 -24.43 0.20
CA LYS A 43 1.67 -24.54 -0.62
C LYS A 43 2.89 -23.90 0.05
N GLY A 44 2.76 -23.43 1.29
CA GLY A 44 3.82 -22.73 2.02
C GLY A 44 4.06 -21.30 1.54
N ALA A 45 3.19 -20.75 0.70
CA ALA A 45 3.24 -19.33 0.35
C ALA A 45 2.60 -18.51 1.48
N TYR A 46 3.19 -17.38 1.79
CA TYR A 46 2.72 -16.56 2.89
C TYR A 46 1.58 -15.64 2.45
N ALA A 47 0.37 -15.94 2.91
CA ALA A 47 -0.84 -15.15 2.69
C ALA A 47 -0.90 -14.02 3.72
N GLY A 48 -0.60 -12.81 3.25
CA GLY A 48 -0.45 -11.63 4.10
C GLY A 48 -1.28 -10.43 3.65
N GLY A 49 -0.79 -9.25 3.97
CA GLY A 49 -1.35 -7.96 3.55
C GLY A 49 -1.91 -7.14 4.69
N SER A 50 -1.79 -5.82 4.54
CA SER A 50 -2.39 -4.82 5.40
C SER A 50 -3.83 -4.50 5.01
N GLU A 51 -4.20 -4.66 3.73
CA GLU A 51 -5.51 -4.24 3.20
C GLU A 51 -6.04 -5.23 2.15
N ILE A 52 -7.36 -5.43 2.09
CA ILE A 52 -8.06 -6.00 0.92
C ILE A 52 -8.58 -4.87 0.05
N MET A 53 -8.17 -4.87 -1.21
CA MET A 53 -8.46 -3.81 -2.18
C MET A 53 -9.68 -4.14 -3.04
N HIS A 54 -9.77 -5.39 -3.53
CA HIS A 54 -10.87 -5.86 -4.38
C HIS A 54 -11.27 -7.29 -4.00
N LEU A 55 -12.54 -7.61 -4.23
CA LEU A 55 -13.11 -8.96 -4.21
C LEU A 55 -13.83 -9.18 -5.52
N VAL A 56 -13.61 -10.33 -6.15
CA VAL A 56 -14.14 -10.64 -7.48
C VAL A 56 -14.52 -12.11 -7.56
N SER A 57 -15.75 -12.37 -7.97
CA SER A 57 -16.17 -13.69 -8.44
C SER A 57 -15.67 -13.91 -9.86
N HIS A 58 -15.05 -15.06 -10.10
CA HIS A 58 -14.60 -15.46 -11.43
C HIS A 58 -14.68 -16.98 -11.59
N LYS A 59 -15.48 -17.42 -12.56
CA LYS A 59 -15.64 -18.85 -12.95
C LYS A 59 -15.84 -19.80 -11.76
N GLY A 60 -16.78 -19.46 -10.87
CA GLY A 60 -17.16 -20.30 -9.72
C GLY A 60 -16.21 -20.23 -8.52
N ARG A 61 -15.23 -19.32 -8.53
CA ARG A 61 -14.30 -19.08 -7.42
C ARG A 61 -14.32 -17.62 -7.01
N LEU A 62 -13.88 -17.36 -5.78
CA LEU A 62 -13.73 -16.00 -5.28
C LEU A 62 -12.23 -15.64 -5.22
N PHE A 63 -11.90 -14.42 -5.64
CA PHE A 63 -10.55 -13.89 -5.62
C PHE A 63 -10.51 -12.57 -4.87
N ALA A 64 -9.38 -12.28 -4.21
CA ALA A 64 -9.13 -11.02 -3.52
C ALA A 64 -7.77 -10.45 -3.92
N SER A 65 -7.68 -9.14 -4.13
CA SER A 65 -6.38 -8.47 -4.21
C SER A 65 -6.06 -7.81 -2.87
N ASN A 66 -4.82 -7.96 -2.40
CA ASN A 66 -4.36 -7.33 -1.17
C ASN A 66 -3.36 -6.19 -1.40
N GLY A 67 -2.91 -5.54 -0.34
CA GLY A 67 -1.82 -4.56 -0.34
C GLY A 67 -1.00 -4.65 0.94
N TYR A 68 0.17 -3.99 0.96
CA TYR A 68 1.14 -3.96 2.06
C TYR A 68 1.46 -2.52 2.49
N TRP A 69 0.45 -1.65 2.45
CA TRP A 69 0.59 -0.27 2.87
C TRP A 69 0.85 -0.20 4.37
N VAL A 70 1.95 0.47 4.75
CA VAL A 70 2.42 0.55 6.15
C VAL A 70 2.45 -0.81 6.85
N ASP A 71 2.96 -1.78 6.12
CA ASP A 71 3.30 -3.12 6.59
C ASP A 71 4.82 -3.26 6.68
N ALA A 72 5.32 -3.80 7.79
CA ALA A 72 6.74 -3.97 8.03
C ALA A 72 7.41 -4.87 6.99
N ARG A 73 6.71 -5.81 6.35
CA ARG A 73 7.27 -6.68 5.30
C ARG A 73 7.50 -5.95 3.97
N TRP A 74 6.90 -4.77 3.83
CA TRP A 74 7.15 -3.86 2.74
C TRP A 74 8.17 -2.77 3.10
N VAL A 75 8.06 -2.22 4.31
CA VAL A 75 8.89 -1.10 4.79
C VAL A 75 10.28 -1.57 5.24
N ILE A 76 10.36 -2.76 5.82
CA ILE A 76 11.55 -3.40 6.37
C ILE A 76 11.61 -4.85 5.85
N PRO A 77 11.84 -5.02 4.53
CA PRO A 77 11.68 -6.31 3.88
C PRO A 77 12.53 -7.41 4.52
N PRO A 78 11.98 -8.62 4.73
CA PRO A 78 12.77 -9.81 5.09
C PRO A 78 13.89 -10.02 4.06
N ASP A 79 15.12 -10.10 4.54
CA ASP A 79 16.30 -10.34 3.70
C ASP A 79 16.44 -9.39 2.48
N GLY A 80 15.93 -8.17 2.60
CA GLY A 80 15.99 -7.17 1.53
C GLY A 80 14.92 -7.33 0.45
N GLN A 81 14.12 -8.40 0.46
CA GLN A 81 13.07 -8.63 -0.52
C GLN A 81 11.68 -8.19 -0.01
N LYS A 82 11.09 -7.21 -0.68
CA LYS A 82 9.74 -6.73 -0.35
C LYS A 82 8.70 -7.78 -0.68
N GLN A 83 7.83 -8.08 0.30
CA GLN A 83 6.61 -8.81 0.01
C GLN A 83 5.69 -7.92 -0.82
N SER A 84 5.51 -8.26 -2.10
CA SER A 84 4.59 -7.53 -2.96
C SER A 84 3.16 -8.00 -2.76
N ALA A 85 2.24 -7.16 -3.20
CA ALA A 85 0.82 -7.47 -3.25
C ALA A 85 0.54 -8.75 -4.06
N GLN A 86 -0.59 -9.36 -3.74
CA GLN A 86 -0.97 -10.72 -4.13
C GLN A 86 -2.40 -10.74 -4.66
N VAL A 87 -2.71 -11.79 -5.40
CA VAL A 87 -4.09 -12.27 -5.58
C VAL A 87 -4.26 -13.52 -4.75
N LEU A 88 -5.27 -13.51 -3.87
CA LEU A 88 -5.69 -14.64 -3.06
C LEU A 88 -6.90 -15.29 -3.73
N ARG A 89 -7.03 -16.61 -3.60
CA ARG A 89 -8.11 -17.41 -4.18
C ARG A 89 -8.78 -18.27 -3.11
N LEU A 90 -10.10 -18.33 -3.16
CA LEU A 90 -10.96 -19.21 -2.37
C LEU A 90 -11.75 -20.12 -3.33
N ASP A 91 -11.61 -21.44 -3.15
CA ASP A 91 -12.18 -22.45 -4.05
C ASP A 91 -13.58 -22.90 -3.62
N SER A 92 -13.91 -22.82 -2.33
CA SER A 92 -15.23 -23.09 -1.75
C SER A 92 -15.40 -22.38 -0.39
N LEU A 93 -16.62 -22.36 0.16
CA LEU A 93 -16.94 -21.74 1.45
C LEU A 93 -16.12 -22.27 2.64
N ASP A 94 -15.73 -23.55 2.58
CA ASP A 94 -15.02 -24.25 3.66
C ASP A 94 -13.52 -24.37 3.41
N SER A 95 -13.07 -23.94 2.22
CA SER A 95 -11.65 -23.91 1.88
C SER A 95 -10.92 -22.75 2.58
N ARG A 96 -9.59 -22.88 2.69
CA ARG A 96 -8.73 -21.78 3.12
C ARG A 96 -8.28 -20.98 1.90
N TRP A 97 -8.14 -19.66 2.05
CA TRP A 97 -7.57 -18.82 1.01
C TRP A 97 -6.12 -19.23 0.69
N GLN A 98 -5.79 -19.26 -0.59
CA GLN A 98 -4.47 -19.60 -1.12
C GLN A 98 -3.88 -18.42 -1.89
N VAL A 99 -2.56 -18.24 -1.86
CA VAL A 99 -1.88 -17.27 -2.73
C VAL A 99 -1.87 -17.82 -4.16
N ASP A 100 -2.60 -17.16 -5.06
CA ASP A 100 -2.70 -17.54 -6.48
C ASP A 100 -1.75 -16.72 -7.37
N LEU A 101 -1.44 -15.48 -6.96
CA LEU A 101 -0.42 -14.62 -7.57
C LEU A 101 0.40 -13.89 -6.51
N ASP A 102 1.73 -13.91 -6.63
CA ASP A 102 2.64 -12.97 -5.96
C ASP A 102 3.23 -12.06 -7.04
N MET A 103 2.83 -10.79 -7.08
CA MET A 103 3.24 -9.88 -8.15
C MET A 103 4.74 -9.56 -8.13
N GLY A 104 5.40 -9.69 -6.98
CA GLY A 104 6.84 -9.43 -6.84
C GLY A 104 7.68 -10.58 -7.39
N LYS A 105 7.16 -11.81 -7.33
CA LYS A 105 7.78 -13.01 -7.92
C LYS A 105 7.37 -13.22 -9.38
N ALA A 106 6.12 -12.90 -9.71
CA ALA A 106 5.55 -13.08 -11.04
C ALA A 106 5.79 -11.85 -11.93
N ASN A 107 6.99 -11.27 -11.90
CA ASN A 107 7.41 -10.27 -12.87
C ASN A 107 8.89 -10.47 -13.19
N ASN A 108 9.25 -10.34 -14.47
CA ASN A 108 10.64 -10.52 -14.92
C ASN A 108 11.44 -9.20 -14.89
N LEU A 109 10.99 -8.22 -14.10
CA LEU A 109 11.53 -6.85 -14.10
C LEU A 109 12.11 -6.43 -12.74
N ASN A 110 12.09 -7.32 -11.75
CA ASN A 110 12.49 -7.02 -10.38
C ASN A 110 11.75 -5.80 -9.79
N LEU A 111 10.49 -5.60 -10.20
CA LEU A 111 9.62 -4.57 -9.66
C LEU A 111 8.88 -5.09 -8.43
N ALA A 112 8.69 -4.21 -7.46
CA ALA A 112 7.89 -4.48 -6.28
C ALA A 112 6.58 -3.68 -6.35
N TYR A 113 5.48 -4.32 -6.00
CA TYR A 113 4.14 -3.74 -6.09
C TYR A 113 3.49 -3.65 -4.72
N MET A 114 3.25 -2.44 -4.23
CA MET A 114 2.78 -2.20 -2.86
C MET A 114 1.31 -2.59 -2.68
N LYS A 115 0.49 -2.42 -3.73
CA LYS A 115 -0.95 -2.61 -3.68
C LYS A 115 -1.42 -3.35 -4.92
N GLY A 116 -2.31 -4.30 -4.73
CA GLY A 116 -3.10 -4.88 -5.80
C GLY A 116 -4.22 -3.92 -6.19
N ASN A 117 -3.86 -2.94 -7.02
CA ASN A 117 -4.67 -1.76 -7.28
C ASN A 117 -6.01 -2.03 -7.97
N ILE A 118 -6.08 -3.03 -8.84
CA ILE A 118 -7.31 -3.43 -9.54
C ILE A 118 -7.30 -4.95 -9.73
N LEU A 119 -8.40 -5.61 -9.40
CA LEU A 119 -8.70 -6.98 -9.81
C LEU A 119 -10.10 -6.97 -10.40
N LYS A 120 -10.28 -7.49 -11.62
CA LYS A 120 -11.58 -7.51 -12.29
C LYS A 120 -11.73 -8.73 -13.20
N SER A 121 -12.92 -9.31 -13.20
CA SER A 121 -13.34 -10.32 -14.18
C SER A 121 -13.98 -9.59 -15.35
N VAL A 122 -13.32 -9.61 -16.50
CA VAL A 122 -13.73 -8.84 -17.69
C VAL A 122 -14.10 -9.78 -18.83
N THR A 123 -15.14 -9.45 -19.58
CA THR A 123 -15.63 -10.30 -20.69
C THR A 123 -15.50 -9.57 -22.00
N PHE A 124 -14.87 -10.23 -22.97
CA PHE A 124 -14.81 -9.79 -24.35
C PHE A 124 -15.78 -10.59 -25.21
N THR A 125 -16.49 -9.92 -26.10
CA THR A 125 -17.36 -10.52 -27.12
C THR A 125 -16.75 -10.43 -28.52
N ARG A 126 -15.66 -9.68 -28.68
CA ARG A 126 -14.98 -9.46 -29.97
C ARG A 126 -13.48 -9.64 -29.87
N ASN A 127 -12.85 -9.97 -30.99
CA ASN A 127 -11.40 -10.05 -31.12
C ASN A 127 -10.76 -8.68 -31.42
N ALA A 128 -9.45 -8.68 -31.62
CA ALA A 128 -8.65 -7.50 -31.86
C ALA A 128 -9.01 -6.71 -33.13
N GLU A 129 -9.63 -7.36 -34.12
CA GLU A 129 -10.14 -6.75 -35.35
C GLU A 129 -11.61 -6.31 -35.24
N GLY A 130 -12.24 -6.46 -34.06
CA GLY A 130 -13.64 -6.16 -33.83
C GLY A 130 -14.62 -7.22 -34.33
N LYS A 131 -14.13 -8.40 -34.77
CA LYS A 131 -15.00 -9.51 -35.19
C LYS A 131 -15.60 -10.22 -33.97
N PRO A 132 -16.89 -10.61 -34.00
CA PRO A 132 -17.50 -11.39 -32.93
C PRO A 132 -16.73 -12.68 -32.64
N LEU A 133 -16.57 -13.01 -31.37
CA LEU A 133 -16.10 -14.31 -30.92
C LEU A 133 -17.24 -15.33 -31.02
N THR A 134 -16.91 -16.59 -31.29
CA THR A 134 -17.90 -17.69 -31.29
C THR A 134 -18.55 -17.86 -29.92
N ARG A 135 -17.80 -17.59 -28.85
CA ARG A 135 -18.28 -17.47 -27.47
C ARG A 135 -17.56 -16.31 -26.81
N PRO A 136 -18.25 -15.52 -25.97
CA PRO A 136 -17.58 -14.52 -25.15
C PRO A 136 -16.47 -15.14 -24.31
N GLU A 137 -15.32 -14.47 -24.20
CA GLU A 137 -14.20 -14.89 -23.38
C GLU A 137 -14.14 -14.02 -22.12
N THR A 138 -14.20 -14.66 -20.96
CA THR A 138 -14.03 -13.98 -19.66
C THR A 138 -12.64 -14.23 -19.11
N LEU A 139 -11.92 -13.15 -18.79
CA LEU A 139 -10.56 -13.13 -18.25
C LEU A 139 -10.56 -12.53 -16.84
N LEU A 140 -9.76 -13.10 -15.93
CA LEU A 140 -9.41 -12.45 -14.68
C LEU A 140 -8.14 -11.60 -14.89
N VAL A 141 -8.27 -10.29 -14.67
CA VAL A 141 -7.21 -9.31 -14.91
C VAL A 141 -6.87 -8.57 -13.64
N MET A 142 -5.58 -8.57 -13.32
CA MET A 142 -4.96 -7.84 -12.22
C MET A 142 -4.16 -6.67 -12.79
N ALA A 143 -4.17 -5.50 -12.16
CA ALA A 143 -3.29 -4.39 -12.50
C ALA A 143 -2.75 -3.67 -11.26
N ALA A 144 -1.46 -3.31 -11.30
CA ALA A 144 -0.80 -2.67 -10.17
C ALA A 144 0.27 -1.67 -10.61
N GLY A 145 0.43 -0.64 -9.77
CA GLY A 145 1.45 0.39 -9.89
C GLY A 145 2.72 0.05 -9.12
N ALA A 146 3.88 0.32 -9.71
CA ALA A 146 5.18 0.25 -9.06
C ALA A 146 5.93 1.57 -9.23
N ASN A 147 6.70 1.94 -8.20
CA ASN A 147 7.62 3.08 -8.23
C ASN A 147 9.06 2.56 -8.09
N PHE A 148 9.97 3.16 -8.85
CA PHE A 148 11.42 2.95 -8.77
C PHE A 148 12.13 4.31 -8.76
N GLU A 149 13.46 4.32 -8.60
CA GLU A 149 14.23 5.53 -8.24
C GLU A 149 13.93 6.76 -9.12
N ARG A 150 13.73 6.57 -10.42
CA ARG A 150 13.53 7.65 -11.39
C ARG A 150 12.23 7.56 -12.20
N GLY A 151 11.29 6.73 -11.76
CA GLY A 151 10.08 6.51 -12.53
C GLY A 151 9.07 5.59 -11.88
N GLY A 152 8.01 5.31 -12.62
CA GLY A 152 7.00 4.36 -12.22
C GLY A 152 6.49 3.59 -13.42
N ALA A 153 5.72 2.55 -13.10
CA ALA A 153 5.18 1.62 -14.07
C ALA A 153 3.81 1.15 -13.64
N VAL A 154 2.96 0.88 -14.63
CA VAL A 154 1.75 0.07 -14.45
C VAL A 154 1.95 -1.24 -15.19
N SER A 155 1.71 -2.33 -14.47
CA SER A 155 1.73 -3.69 -15.00
C SER A 155 0.34 -4.31 -14.91
N SER A 156 0.10 -5.28 -15.77
CA SER A 156 -1.10 -6.11 -15.76
C SER A 156 -0.70 -7.59 -15.73
N TRP A 157 -1.54 -8.40 -15.09
CA TRP A 157 -1.46 -9.85 -15.15
C TRP A 157 -2.80 -10.41 -15.58
N THR A 158 -2.78 -11.40 -16.45
CA THR A 158 -3.97 -12.13 -16.89
C THR A 158 -3.83 -13.58 -16.50
N ARG A 159 -4.86 -14.13 -15.87
CA ARG A 159 -4.89 -15.53 -15.42
C ARG A 159 -5.26 -16.46 -16.57
N ASP A 160 -4.53 -17.56 -16.72
CA ASP A 160 -4.97 -18.73 -17.47
C ASP A 160 -5.74 -19.66 -16.53
N ASP A 161 -7.04 -19.80 -16.74
CA ASP A 161 -7.89 -20.57 -15.83
C ASP A 161 -7.68 -22.08 -15.86
N ARG A 162 -7.11 -22.59 -16.95
CA ARG A 162 -6.85 -24.01 -17.12
C ARG A 162 -5.62 -24.44 -16.32
N THR A 163 -4.56 -23.63 -16.34
CA THR A 163 -3.29 -23.93 -15.67
C THR A 163 -3.19 -23.30 -14.28
N GLY A 164 -3.95 -22.24 -14.03
CA GLY A 164 -3.83 -21.39 -12.84
C GLY A 164 -2.60 -20.49 -12.84
N THR A 165 -1.93 -20.32 -13.98
CA THR A 165 -0.76 -19.44 -14.10
C THR A 165 -1.16 -18.04 -14.52
N TRP A 166 -0.33 -17.04 -14.20
CA TRP A 166 -0.56 -15.65 -14.56
C TRP A 166 0.50 -15.16 -15.56
N THR A 167 0.06 -14.49 -16.62
CA THR A 167 0.93 -13.85 -17.59
C THR A 167 1.13 -12.38 -17.25
N HIS A 168 2.36 -11.98 -16.91
CA HIS A 168 2.74 -10.59 -16.68
C HIS A 168 2.90 -9.81 -17.98
N THR A 169 2.41 -8.57 -18.01
CA THR A 169 2.66 -7.59 -19.06
C THR A 169 2.96 -6.22 -18.45
N LEU A 170 4.10 -5.63 -18.84
CA LEU A 170 4.36 -4.22 -18.57
C LEU A 170 3.52 -3.35 -19.50
N VAL A 171 2.49 -2.70 -18.97
CA VAL A 171 1.55 -1.91 -19.78
C VAL A 171 2.19 -0.59 -20.19
N ARG A 172 2.73 0.15 -19.22
CA ARG A 172 3.42 1.43 -19.46
C ARG A 172 4.36 1.77 -18.31
N HIS A 173 5.42 2.50 -18.61
CA HIS A 173 6.32 3.08 -17.62
C HIS A 173 6.79 4.47 -18.07
N GLY A 174 7.34 5.24 -17.15
CA GLY A 174 7.85 6.57 -17.43
C GLY A 174 8.35 7.30 -16.21
N SER A 175 8.59 8.59 -16.36
CA SER A 175 9.15 9.45 -15.31
C SER A 175 8.14 9.75 -14.19
N ASN A 176 8.67 10.00 -12.99
CA ASN A 176 7.91 10.56 -11.85
C ASN A 176 8.16 12.07 -11.68
N LEU A 177 8.89 12.71 -12.60
CA LEU A 177 9.12 14.16 -12.59
C LEU A 177 7.78 14.90 -12.58
N GLY A 178 7.70 16.00 -11.84
CA GLY A 178 6.45 16.77 -11.69
C GLY A 178 5.44 16.15 -10.73
N GLY A 179 5.79 15.09 -9.99
CA GLY A 179 4.88 14.46 -9.02
C GLY A 179 3.93 13.42 -9.64
N ILE A 180 4.22 12.97 -10.87
CA ILE A 180 3.46 11.94 -11.58
C ILE A 180 3.43 10.65 -10.77
N ARG A 181 2.22 10.09 -10.60
CA ARG A 181 1.98 8.84 -9.87
C ARG A 181 1.43 7.77 -10.79
N TRP A 182 2.08 6.62 -10.79
CA TRP A 182 1.72 5.44 -11.57
C TRP A 182 0.85 4.52 -10.73
N VAL A 183 -0.39 4.93 -10.48
CA VAL A 183 -1.31 4.21 -9.59
C VAL A 183 -2.64 3.99 -10.29
N PRO A 184 -2.86 2.80 -10.87
CA PRO A 184 -4.13 2.49 -11.52
C PRO A 184 -5.24 2.37 -10.45
N ARG A 185 -6.49 2.60 -10.84
CA ARG A 185 -7.64 2.60 -9.92
C ARG A 185 -8.88 1.89 -10.42
N ASP A 186 -9.08 1.86 -11.73
CA ASP A 186 -10.16 1.12 -12.35
C ASP A 186 -9.81 0.71 -13.79
N MET A 187 -10.57 -0.28 -14.29
CA MET A 187 -10.55 -0.75 -15.66
C MET A 187 -11.96 -1.13 -16.11
N GLU A 188 -12.31 -0.89 -17.37
CA GLU A 188 -13.66 -1.17 -17.89
C GLU A 188 -13.59 -1.66 -19.34
N VAL A 189 -14.38 -2.69 -19.68
CA VAL A 189 -14.52 -3.11 -21.09
C VAL A 189 -15.59 -2.24 -21.73
N TYR A 190 -15.26 -1.64 -22.87
CA TYR A 190 -16.20 -0.82 -23.62
C TYR A 190 -16.03 -1.04 -25.11
N ARG A 191 -17.17 -1.12 -25.81
CA ARG A 191 -17.23 -1.21 -27.27
C ARG A 191 -17.50 0.17 -27.84
N ASP A 192 -16.53 0.67 -28.57
CA ASP A 192 -16.65 1.89 -29.34
C ASP A 192 -17.72 1.70 -30.43
N LYS A 193 -18.75 2.56 -30.43
CA LYS A 193 -19.93 2.42 -31.30
C LYS A 193 -19.65 2.79 -32.75
N GLU A 194 -18.64 3.62 -33.02
CA GLU A 194 -18.29 4.04 -34.38
C GLU A 194 -17.38 3.02 -35.06
N THR A 195 -16.33 2.58 -34.36
CA THR A 195 -15.36 1.61 -34.88
C THR A 195 -15.80 0.17 -34.68
N GLY A 196 -16.74 -0.09 -33.77
CA GLY A 196 -17.19 -1.42 -33.39
C GLY A 196 -16.17 -2.23 -32.57
N ILE A 197 -14.98 -1.68 -32.31
CA ILE A 197 -13.89 -2.35 -31.60
C ILE A 197 -14.13 -2.30 -30.09
N GLU A 198 -14.02 -3.46 -29.46
CA GLU A 198 -14.14 -3.65 -28.02
C GLU A 198 -12.76 -3.61 -27.36
N ARG A 199 -12.63 -2.81 -26.30
CA ARG A 199 -11.36 -2.58 -25.60
C ARG A 199 -11.54 -2.66 -24.10
N LEU A 200 -10.52 -3.14 -23.39
CA LEU A 200 -10.34 -2.92 -21.97
C LEU A 200 -9.60 -1.60 -21.77
N PHE A 201 -10.27 -0.63 -21.16
CA PHE A 201 -9.69 0.64 -20.75
C PHE A 201 -9.10 0.50 -19.35
N LEU A 202 -7.94 1.09 -19.11
CA LEU A 202 -7.20 1.02 -17.85
C LEU A 202 -6.67 2.40 -17.49
N SER A 203 -7.01 2.85 -16.28
CA SER A 203 -6.37 4.03 -15.68
C SER A 203 -4.91 3.74 -15.31
N LEU A 204 -4.01 4.71 -15.54
CA LEU A 204 -2.58 4.59 -15.21
C LEU A 204 -2.16 5.45 -14.01
N GLY A 205 -3.08 6.23 -13.44
CA GLY A 205 -2.79 7.32 -12.52
C GLY A 205 -2.71 8.66 -13.26
N ASN A 206 -1.78 9.54 -12.87
CA ASN A 206 -1.55 10.80 -13.59
C ASN A 206 -1.23 10.65 -15.08
N PRO A 207 -0.53 9.57 -15.53
CA PRO A 207 -0.26 9.41 -16.97
C PRO A 207 -1.51 9.29 -17.85
N GLY A 208 -2.70 9.06 -17.30
CA GLY A 208 -3.95 9.05 -18.06
C GLY A 208 -4.57 7.66 -18.24
N ILE A 209 -5.26 7.47 -19.36
CA ILE A 209 -5.98 6.25 -19.72
C ILE A 209 -5.25 5.56 -20.89
N VAL A 210 -5.12 4.25 -20.81
CA VAL A 210 -4.69 3.39 -21.91
C VAL A 210 -5.76 2.35 -22.21
N SER A 211 -5.74 1.77 -23.39
CA SER A 211 -6.69 0.73 -23.81
C SER A 211 -5.96 -0.49 -24.39
N GLY A 212 -6.58 -1.66 -24.32
CA GLY A 212 -6.09 -2.89 -24.92
C GLY A 212 -7.21 -3.70 -25.54
N VAL A 213 -6.91 -4.46 -26.60
CA VAL A 213 -7.89 -5.33 -27.28
C VAL A 213 -7.67 -6.80 -26.93
N TYR A 214 -8.72 -7.61 -27.00
CA TYR A 214 -8.60 -9.05 -26.84
C TYR A 214 -7.91 -9.70 -28.05
N ASP A 215 -6.79 -10.34 -27.81
CA ASP A 215 -5.96 -10.97 -28.84
C ASP A 215 -5.55 -12.38 -28.39
N PRO A 216 -6.28 -13.44 -28.80
CA PRO A 216 -6.04 -14.80 -28.32
C PRO A 216 -4.69 -15.38 -28.75
N SER A 217 -3.98 -14.73 -29.68
CA SER A 217 -2.62 -15.16 -30.09
C SER A 217 -1.56 -14.82 -29.04
N LEU A 218 -1.86 -13.91 -28.12
CA LEU A 218 -0.95 -13.49 -27.06
C LEU A 218 -1.11 -14.34 -25.80
N PRO A 219 -0.02 -14.67 -25.08
CA PRO A 219 -0.12 -15.41 -23.82
C PRO A 219 -1.01 -14.73 -22.76
N GLY A 220 -1.01 -13.39 -22.72
CA GLY A 220 -1.86 -12.60 -21.80
C GLY A 220 -3.23 -12.26 -22.39
N LYS A 221 -3.50 -12.66 -23.63
CA LYS A 221 -4.73 -12.41 -24.38
C LYS A 221 -5.17 -10.94 -24.52
N ILE A 222 -4.36 -9.97 -24.08
CA ILE A 222 -4.64 -8.53 -24.17
C ILE A 222 -3.47 -7.85 -24.87
N ARG A 223 -3.75 -7.22 -26.01
CA ARG A 223 -2.80 -6.39 -26.74
C ARG A 223 -2.99 -4.93 -26.36
N TRP A 224 -2.15 -4.44 -25.47
CA TRP A 224 -2.17 -3.04 -25.01
C TRP A 224 -1.71 -2.07 -26.10
N SER A 225 -2.40 -0.94 -26.21
CA SER A 225 -2.04 0.16 -27.10
C SER A 225 -0.74 0.83 -26.64
N ARG A 226 0.12 1.17 -27.60
CA ARG A 226 1.32 2.00 -27.33
C ARG A 226 0.97 3.47 -27.16
N ARG A 227 -0.19 3.90 -27.68
CA ARG A 227 -0.71 5.27 -27.55
C ARG A 227 -1.59 5.36 -26.31
N LEU A 228 -1.49 6.48 -25.60
CA LEU A 228 -2.49 6.81 -24.58
C LEU A 228 -3.79 7.16 -25.28
N GLU A 229 -4.89 6.86 -24.60
CA GLU A 229 -6.23 7.21 -25.04
C GLU A 229 -6.58 8.65 -24.63
N TYR A 230 -6.15 9.07 -23.44
CA TYR A 230 -6.33 10.42 -22.89
C TYR A 230 -5.28 10.66 -21.78
N PRO A 231 -4.77 11.88 -21.57
CA PRO A 231 -5.09 13.13 -22.25
C PRO A 231 -4.22 13.44 -23.48
N PHE A 232 -3.30 12.57 -23.86
CA PHE A 232 -2.47 12.79 -25.05
C PHE A 232 -3.29 12.63 -26.34
N PRO A 233 -3.12 13.50 -27.37
CA PRO A 233 -2.10 14.56 -27.52
C PRO A 233 -2.50 15.94 -26.98
N GLU A 234 -3.69 16.10 -26.39
CA GLU A 234 -4.23 17.40 -25.93
C GLU A 234 -3.46 17.94 -24.73
N GLU A 235 -3.15 17.07 -23.77
CA GLU A 235 -2.38 17.41 -22.56
C GLU A 235 -1.28 16.37 -22.29
N GLY A 236 -0.29 16.74 -21.46
CA GLY A 236 0.82 15.86 -21.10
C GLY A 236 0.48 14.77 -20.08
N SER A 237 -0.35 15.12 -19.08
CA SER A 237 -0.74 14.24 -17.97
C SER A 237 -1.92 14.84 -17.21
N LEU A 238 -2.73 14.00 -16.59
CA LEU A 238 -3.82 14.44 -15.72
C LEU A 238 -3.30 15.08 -14.43
N HIS A 239 -4.00 16.10 -13.94
CA HIS A 239 -3.66 16.81 -12.71
C HIS A 239 -3.75 15.89 -11.49
N THR A 240 -4.87 15.18 -11.36
CA THR A 240 -5.08 14.12 -10.38
C THR A 240 -5.19 12.78 -11.09
N ARG A 241 -5.21 11.69 -10.30
CA ARG A 241 -5.37 10.34 -10.84
C ARG A 241 -6.85 10.02 -11.01
N PRO A 242 -7.25 9.30 -12.07
CA PRO A 242 -8.60 8.80 -12.17
C PRO A 242 -8.94 7.84 -11.03
N LEU A 243 -10.17 7.89 -10.53
CA LEU A 243 -10.59 7.10 -9.35
C LEU A 243 -11.73 6.11 -9.63
N GLY A 244 -12.42 6.20 -10.77
CA GLY A 244 -13.44 5.24 -11.18
C GLY A 244 -13.75 5.32 -12.67
N MET A 245 -14.22 4.22 -13.25
CA MET A 245 -14.63 4.10 -14.66
C MET A 245 -15.91 3.28 -14.77
N VAL A 246 -16.88 3.74 -15.57
CA VAL A 246 -18.15 3.04 -15.77
C VAL A 246 -18.69 3.20 -17.17
N GLN A 247 -19.49 2.24 -17.63
CA GLN A 247 -20.31 2.37 -18.82
C GLN A 247 -21.75 2.72 -18.46
N ALA A 248 -22.27 3.84 -18.97
CA ALA A 248 -23.67 4.21 -18.81
C ALA A 248 -24.21 4.83 -20.11
N ASN A 249 -25.51 4.72 -20.39
CA ASN A 249 -26.15 5.41 -21.52
C ASN A 249 -25.38 5.23 -22.85
N GLY A 250 -24.85 4.02 -23.06
CA GLY A 250 -24.04 3.66 -24.22
C GLY A 250 -22.74 4.45 -24.39
N SER A 251 -22.14 4.97 -23.32
CA SER A 251 -20.87 5.71 -23.34
C SER A 251 -19.96 5.26 -22.18
N LEU A 252 -18.64 5.43 -22.33
CA LEU A 252 -17.67 5.23 -21.25
C LEU A 252 -17.46 6.54 -20.48
N PHE A 253 -17.43 6.46 -19.15
CA PHE A 253 -17.12 7.56 -18.26
C PHE A 253 -15.92 7.23 -17.39
N PHE A 254 -15.16 8.26 -17.01
CA PHE A 254 -14.20 8.17 -15.91
C PHE A 254 -14.22 9.44 -15.07
N SER A 255 -13.85 9.32 -13.80
CA SER A 255 -13.66 10.48 -12.92
C SER A 255 -12.19 10.86 -12.80
N GLU A 256 -11.89 12.16 -12.73
CA GLU A 256 -10.58 12.71 -12.37
C GLU A 256 -10.82 14.00 -11.57
N GLY A 257 -10.26 14.07 -10.36
CA GLY A 257 -10.50 15.20 -9.46
C GLY A 257 -12.00 15.42 -9.22
N GLY A 258 -12.45 16.66 -9.42
CA GLY A 258 -13.86 17.08 -9.38
C GLY A 258 -14.63 16.86 -10.67
N ALA A 259 -14.01 16.28 -11.70
CA ALA A 259 -14.58 16.15 -13.03
C ALA A 259 -14.99 14.72 -13.38
N ILE A 260 -16.05 14.60 -14.18
CA ILE A 260 -16.39 13.37 -14.90
C ILE A 260 -16.25 13.64 -16.39
N TYR A 261 -15.57 12.73 -17.08
CA TYR A 261 -15.35 12.79 -18.51
C TYR A 261 -16.18 11.70 -19.19
N ARG A 262 -16.86 12.06 -20.29
CA ARG A 262 -17.55 11.15 -21.20
C ARG A 262 -16.69 10.96 -22.44
N ARG A 263 -16.42 9.71 -22.80
CA ARG A 263 -15.78 9.37 -24.07
C ARG A 263 -16.73 9.65 -25.23
N ARG A 264 -16.23 10.34 -26.26
CA ARG A 264 -16.83 10.39 -27.60
C ARG A 264 -16.12 9.36 -28.46
N ASP A 265 -16.91 8.48 -29.06
CA ASP A 265 -16.42 7.37 -29.84
C ASP A 265 -15.79 7.83 -31.16
N GLY A 266 -14.99 6.97 -31.77
CA GLY A 266 -14.34 7.25 -33.04
C GLY A 266 -12.95 6.63 -33.16
N VAL A 267 -12.40 6.71 -34.38
CA VAL A 267 -11.02 6.29 -34.67
C VAL A 267 -10.00 7.14 -33.89
N LEU A 268 -10.32 8.44 -33.74
CA LEU A 268 -9.62 9.39 -32.89
C LEU A 268 -10.62 9.86 -31.81
N PRO A 269 -10.76 9.11 -30.71
CA PRO A 269 -11.73 9.45 -29.68
C PRO A 269 -11.34 10.75 -28.98
N SER A 270 -12.34 11.46 -28.49
CA SER A 270 -12.17 12.65 -27.65
C SER A 270 -12.93 12.47 -26.34
N TYR A 271 -12.64 13.33 -25.36
CA TYR A 271 -13.29 13.28 -24.06
C TYR A 271 -13.94 14.62 -23.74
N GLU A 272 -15.20 14.57 -23.37
CA GLU A 272 -15.97 15.73 -22.96
C GLU A 272 -16.13 15.72 -21.45
N LYS A 273 -15.76 16.83 -20.80
CA LYS A 273 -16.08 17.04 -19.40
C LYS A 273 -17.59 17.33 -19.27
N ILE A 274 -18.33 16.45 -18.59
CA ILE A 274 -19.79 16.61 -18.40
C ILE A 274 -20.15 17.37 -17.13
N ILE A 275 -19.25 17.35 -16.14
CA ILE A 275 -19.35 18.10 -14.88
C ILE A 275 -17.95 18.41 -14.38
N ASP A 276 -17.81 19.55 -13.71
CA ASP A 276 -16.69 19.90 -12.86
C ASP A 276 -17.21 20.50 -11.56
N LEU A 277 -16.85 19.91 -10.43
CA LEU A 277 -17.22 20.44 -9.12
C LEU A 277 -16.36 21.66 -8.72
N ASN A 278 -15.34 22.03 -9.50
CA ASN A 278 -14.55 23.27 -9.39
C ASN A 278 -13.94 23.55 -8.01
N GLU A 279 -13.52 22.51 -7.28
CA GLU A 279 -12.79 22.66 -6.02
C GLU A 279 -11.36 22.15 -6.19
N ASP A 280 -10.39 22.86 -5.62
CA ASP A 280 -9.01 22.37 -5.50
C ASP A 280 -9.02 21.02 -4.77
N THR A 281 -8.69 19.96 -5.49
CA THR A 281 -8.68 18.60 -4.95
C THR A 281 -7.30 18.21 -4.46
N ASP A 282 -7.23 17.66 -3.25
CA ASP A 282 -5.99 17.06 -2.76
C ASP A 282 -5.67 15.81 -3.58
N THR A 283 -4.57 15.76 -4.33
CA THR A 283 -4.20 14.59 -5.13
C THR A 283 -4.05 13.27 -4.35
N ASP A 284 -3.85 13.30 -3.02
CA ASP A 284 -3.75 12.12 -2.16
C ASP A 284 -5.12 11.49 -1.84
N VAL A 285 -6.11 12.34 -1.56
CA VAL A 285 -7.39 11.99 -0.93
C VAL A 285 -8.59 12.46 -1.78
N GLY A 286 -8.45 13.60 -2.44
CA GLY A 286 -9.43 14.33 -3.21
C GLY A 286 -9.99 13.58 -4.42
N GLY A 287 -11.26 13.83 -4.74
CA GLY A 287 -11.89 13.49 -6.01
C GLY A 287 -13.23 12.76 -5.91
N ILE A 288 -13.84 12.57 -7.07
CA ILE A 288 -15.03 11.74 -7.29
C ILE A 288 -14.64 10.26 -7.20
N ARG A 289 -15.21 9.56 -6.22
CA ARG A 289 -14.89 8.17 -5.83
C ARG A 289 -16.09 7.25 -6.01
N GLY A 290 -15.81 5.97 -6.25
CA GLY A 290 -16.84 4.94 -6.34
C GLY A 290 -17.88 5.21 -7.41
N LEU A 291 -17.45 5.79 -8.54
CA LEU A 291 -18.30 6.08 -9.68
C LEU A 291 -19.04 4.79 -10.09
N SER A 292 -20.37 4.86 -10.10
CA SER A 292 -21.25 3.70 -10.25
C SER A 292 -22.44 4.06 -11.11
N VAL A 293 -23.07 3.05 -11.69
CA VAL A 293 -24.30 3.20 -12.48
C VAL A 293 -25.47 2.72 -11.66
N ILE A 294 -26.57 3.46 -11.69
CA ILE A 294 -27.83 3.06 -11.07
C ILE A 294 -28.97 3.19 -12.07
N GLU A 295 -29.90 2.25 -12.02
CA GLU A 295 -31.14 2.25 -12.80
C GLU A 295 -32.22 3.06 -12.07
N GLU A 296 -32.74 4.12 -12.68
CA GLU A 296 -33.85 4.91 -12.13
C GLU A 296 -35.18 4.46 -12.76
N LYS A 297 -36.22 4.30 -11.93
CA LYS A 297 -37.56 3.98 -12.43
C LYS A 297 -38.16 5.22 -13.12
N GLY A 298 -38.42 5.10 -14.42
CA GLY A 298 -39.14 6.12 -15.20
C GLY A 298 -38.28 7.23 -15.80
N GLY A 299 -36.95 7.12 -15.75
CA GLY A 299 -36.04 8.04 -16.43
C GLY A 299 -35.68 7.61 -17.86
N ASP A 300 -35.27 8.57 -18.69
CA ASP A 300 -34.81 8.35 -20.09
C ASP A 300 -33.39 7.74 -20.18
N GLY A 301 -32.87 7.15 -19.10
CA GLY A 301 -31.52 6.58 -19.04
C GLY A 301 -31.04 6.20 -17.64
N GLN A 302 -29.79 5.74 -17.57
CA GLN A 302 -29.07 5.37 -16.35
C GLN A 302 -28.44 6.61 -15.69
N SER A 303 -28.45 6.65 -14.35
CA SER A 303 -27.79 7.72 -13.58
C SER A 303 -26.40 7.30 -13.11
N LEU A 304 -25.53 8.28 -12.87
CA LEU A 304 -24.23 8.05 -12.24
C LEU A 304 -24.31 8.39 -10.75
N LEU A 305 -23.86 7.48 -9.89
CA LEU A 305 -23.75 7.67 -8.44
C LEU A 305 -22.28 7.73 -8.05
N PHE A 306 -21.91 8.65 -7.17
CA PHE A 306 -20.53 8.77 -6.68
C PHE A 306 -20.45 9.46 -5.32
N LEU A 307 -19.30 9.29 -4.66
CA LEU A 307 -18.94 10.05 -3.47
C LEU A 307 -18.01 11.20 -3.84
N TRP A 308 -18.36 12.40 -3.39
CA TRP A 308 -17.52 13.57 -3.47
C TRP A 308 -16.73 13.76 -2.18
N ALA A 309 -15.40 13.75 -2.31
CA ALA A 309 -14.48 13.97 -1.22
C ALA A 309 -13.35 14.89 -1.70
N PRO A 310 -13.43 16.22 -1.52
CA PRO A 310 -12.46 17.15 -2.11
C PRO A 310 -11.09 17.12 -1.42
N ASP A 311 -11.07 16.99 -0.09
CA ASP A 311 -9.86 17.16 0.71
C ASP A 311 -9.84 16.25 1.97
N ASN A 312 -8.85 16.49 2.84
CA ASN A 312 -8.67 15.81 4.12
C ASN A 312 -9.70 16.20 5.22
N ARG A 313 -10.68 17.05 4.90
CA ARG A 313 -11.84 17.40 5.73
C ARG A 313 -13.15 16.88 5.12
N SER A 314 -13.05 15.97 4.15
CA SER A 314 -14.19 15.39 3.46
C SER A 314 -15.29 14.88 4.40
N LYS A 315 -16.52 15.25 4.03
CA LYS A 315 -17.77 14.71 4.58
C LYS A 315 -18.32 13.52 3.79
N SER A 316 -17.66 13.18 2.67
CA SER A 316 -18.09 12.18 1.69
C SER A 316 -19.55 12.35 1.29
N GLN A 317 -19.81 13.38 0.48
CA GLN A 317 -21.16 13.67 -0.02
C GLN A 317 -21.54 12.64 -1.08
N VAL A 318 -22.71 12.01 -0.96
CA VAL A 318 -23.24 11.12 -1.99
C VAL A 318 -24.02 11.96 -2.99
N LYS A 319 -23.53 11.97 -4.23
CA LYS A 319 -24.10 12.75 -5.33
C LYS A 319 -24.54 11.81 -6.45
N ARG A 320 -25.59 12.21 -7.14
CA ARG A 320 -26.20 11.50 -8.26
C ARG A 320 -26.32 12.43 -9.46
N LEU A 321 -26.00 11.94 -10.64
CA LEU A 321 -26.01 12.69 -11.89
C LEU A 321 -26.99 12.03 -12.86
N ASP A 322 -28.09 12.71 -13.14
CA ASP A 322 -29.20 12.21 -13.96
C ASP A 322 -29.13 12.77 -15.39
N PRO A 323 -29.39 11.97 -16.43
CA PRO A 323 -29.59 12.51 -17.77
C PRO A 323 -30.80 13.45 -17.80
N ASN A 324 -30.64 14.66 -18.35
CA ASN A 324 -31.70 15.68 -18.36
C ASN A 324 -32.60 15.66 -19.62
N GLY A 325 -32.50 14.60 -20.44
CA GLY A 325 -33.21 14.45 -21.71
C GLY A 325 -32.75 15.38 -22.85
N LYS A 326 -31.90 16.38 -22.58
CA LYS A 326 -31.38 17.36 -23.54
C LYS A 326 -29.90 17.13 -23.91
N GLY A 327 -29.39 15.92 -23.64
CA GLY A 327 -27.99 15.53 -23.87
C GLY A 327 -27.01 15.97 -22.77
N GLY A 328 -27.50 16.67 -21.73
CA GLY A 328 -26.74 17.05 -20.55
C GLY A 328 -27.13 16.25 -19.30
N TYR A 329 -26.69 16.74 -18.14
CA TYR A 329 -26.92 16.09 -16.86
C TYR A 329 -27.37 17.07 -15.78
N GLU A 330 -28.16 16.59 -14.83
CA GLU A 330 -28.57 17.31 -13.61
C GLU A 330 -27.93 16.65 -12.38
N LEU A 331 -27.30 17.47 -11.54
CA LEU A 331 -26.63 17.03 -10.32
C LEU A 331 -27.60 17.10 -9.14
N HIS A 332 -27.69 16.01 -8.40
CA HIS A 332 -28.46 15.89 -7.16
C HIS A 332 -27.56 15.50 -5.99
N GLU A 333 -27.82 16.10 -4.84
CA GLU A 333 -27.23 15.69 -3.57
C GLU A 333 -28.22 14.77 -2.86
N GLU A 334 -27.76 13.59 -2.42
CA GLU A 334 -28.63 12.64 -1.72
C GLU A 334 -28.42 12.68 -0.21
N THR A 335 -27.17 12.62 0.24
CA THR A 335 -26.84 12.59 1.68
C THR A 335 -25.35 12.84 1.92
N GLU A 336 -24.94 12.96 3.18
CA GLU A 336 -23.53 12.97 3.60
C GLU A 336 -23.23 11.74 4.47
N ILE A 337 -22.21 10.95 4.10
CA ILE A 337 -21.82 9.75 4.89
C ILE A 337 -21.45 10.13 6.33
N MET A 338 -20.85 11.31 6.53
CA MET A 338 -20.52 11.84 7.85
C MET A 338 -21.76 12.00 8.74
N GLU A 339 -22.87 12.50 8.21
CA GLU A 339 -24.13 12.66 8.95
C GLU A 339 -24.76 11.30 9.27
N LEU A 340 -24.78 10.38 8.30
CA LEU A 340 -25.27 9.02 8.49
C LEU A 340 -24.50 8.30 9.61
N MET A 341 -23.16 8.41 9.60
CA MET A 341 -22.29 7.82 10.61
C MET A 341 -22.50 8.48 11.99
N SER A 342 -22.60 9.81 12.03
CA SER A 342 -22.85 10.58 13.26
C SER A 342 -24.16 10.14 13.92
N LYS A 343 -25.24 10.05 13.13
CA LYS A 343 -26.55 9.58 13.58
C LYS A 343 -26.50 8.13 14.08
N ARG A 344 -25.79 7.24 13.36
CA ARG A 344 -25.68 5.83 13.73
C ARG A 344 -24.95 5.63 15.05
N LEU A 345 -23.86 6.36 15.28
CA LEU A 345 -22.99 6.18 16.44
C LEU A 345 -23.34 7.09 17.62
N GLY A 346 -24.14 8.14 17.41
CA GLY A 346 -24.45 9.14 18.42
C GLY A 346 -23.20 9.87 18.92
N VAL A 347 -22.30 10.23 18.00
CA VAL A 347 -21.05 10.97 18.27
C VAL A 347 -20.75 11.93 17.14
N GLU A 348 -20.01 13.00 17.42
CA GLU A 348 -19.49 13.87 16.36
C GLU A 348 -18.48 13.09 15.49
N VAL A 349 -18.65 13.21 14.17
CA VAL A 349 -17.73 12.67 13.16
C VAL A 349 -17.03 13.85 12.50
N SER A 350 -15.70 13.82 12.44
CA SER A 350 -14.89 14.96 11.96
C SER A 350 -14.33 14.77 10.56
N TYR A 351 -14.46 13.57 9.99
CA TYR A 351 -13.96 13.20 8.66
C TYR A 351 -14.55 11.87 8.24
N THR A 352 -14.86 11.71 6.96
CA THR A 352 -15.17 10.42 6.35
C THR A 352 -14.55 10.29 4.96
N LEU A 353 -14.27 9.05 4.54
CA LEU A 353 -13.81 8.76 3.20
C LEU A 353 -14.43 7.47 2.66
N GLY A 354 -15.08 7.56 1.50
CA GLY A 354 -15.55 6.40 0.76
C GLY A 354 -14.41 5.59 0.11
N GLY A 355 -14.65 4.29 -0.06
CA GLY A 355 -13.81 3.43 -0.89
C GLY A 355 -13.70 3.94 -2.33
N HIS A 356 -12.68 3.48 -3.06
CA HIS A 356 -12.52 3.80 -4.49
C HIS A 356 -13.43 2.95 -5.37
N ASN A 357 -13.87 1.81 -4.84
CA ASN A 357 -14.66 0.81 -5.55
C ASN A 357 -16.09 1.31 -5.75
N MET A 358 -16.77 0.74 -6.74
CA MET A 358 -18.17 1.01 -7.01
C MET A 358 -19.06 0.81 -5.76
N ALA A 359 -20.16 1.56 -5.69
CA ALA A 359 -21.29 1.25 -4.86
C ALA A 359 -21.85 -0.10 -5.31
N TYR A 360 -21.60 -1.15 -4.52
CA TYR A 360 -21.75 -2.53 -4.97
C TYR A 360 -23.24 -2.93 -5.01
N PRO A 361 -23.80 -3.27 -6.19
CA PRO A 361 -25.20 -3.60 -6.31
C PRO A 361 -25.48 -5.02 -5.81
N VAL A 362 -26.54 -5.18 -5.03
CA VAL A 362 -27.07 -6.48 -4.60
C VAL A 362 -28.60 -6.47 -4.68
N THR A 363 -29.20 -7.61 -5.02
CA THR A 363 -30.65 -7.76 -4.94
C THR A 363 -31.03 -8.12 -3.51
N ASP A 364 -31.78 -7.25 -2.84
CA ASP A 364 -32.31 -7.50 -1.51
C ASP A 364 -33.27 -8.70 -1.55
N PRO A 365 -33.01 -9.79 -0.80
CA PRO A 365 -33.84 -11.00 -0.83
C PRO A 365 -35.26 -10.77 -0.31
N GLU A 366 -35.51 -9.73 0.50
CA GLU A 366 -36.83 -9.45 1.05
C GLU A 366 -37.68 -8.61 0.10
N SER A 367 -37.14 -7.51 -0.43
CA SER A 367 -37.87 -6.60 -1.32
C SER A 367 -37.76 -6.91 -2.81
N ALA A 368 -36.85 -7.82 -3.21
CA ALA A 368 -36.45 -8.10 -4.59
C ALA A 368 -35.96 -6.86 -5.37
N LYS A 369 -35.60 -5.78 -4.67
CA LYS A 369 -35.07 -4.54 -5.26
C LYS A 369 -33.55 -4.51 -5.17
N THR A 370 -32.92 -3.85 -6.14
CA THR A 370 -31.48 -3.61 -6.10
C THR A 370 -31.15 -2.51 -5.08
N VAL A 371 -30.30 -2.84 -4.11
CA VAL A 371 -29.71 -1.88 -3.16
C VAL A 371 -28.21 -1.78 -3.44
N HIS A 372 -27.58 -0.68 -3.01
CA HIS A 372 -26.16 -0.43 -3.25
C HIS A 372 -25.38 -0.31 -1.95
N LEU A 373 -24.28 -1.05 -1.83
CA LEU A 373 -23.43 -1.07 -0.64
C LEU A 373 -22.23 -0.16 -0.83
N ILE A 374 -22.01 0.75 0.13
CA ILE A 374 -20.97 1.75 0.08
C ILE A 374 -20.11 1.63 1.34
N GLY A 375 -18.89 1.12 1.18
CA GLY A 375 -17.90 1.05 2.25
C GLY A 375 -17.23 2.40 2.50
N PHE A 376 -17.03 2.75 3.78
CA PHE A 376 -16.39 4.01 4.16
C PHE A 376 -15.63 3.90 5.47
N GLN A 377 -14.81 4.90 5.75
CA GLN A 377 -14.15 5.10 7.02
C GLN A 377 -14.56 6.43 7.64
N GLY A 378 -14.37 6.59 8.95
CA GLY A 378 -14.60 7.87 9.59
C GLY A 378 -13.89 8.07 10.93
N ASN A 379 -13.55 9.33 11.20
CA ASN A 379 -12.95 9.77 12.45
C ASN A 379 -14.03 10.26 13.41
N ILE A 380 -14.03 9.74 14.64
CA ILE A 380 -15.01 10.09 15.67
C ILE A 380 -14.38 10.94 16.79
N ARG A 381 -15.19 11.79 17.41
CA ARG A 381 -14.86 12.49 18.67
C ARG A 381 -15.66 11.90 19.83
N GLY A 382 -15.06 11.87 21.02
CA GLY A 382 -15.64 11.13 22.15
C GLY A 382 -15.56 9.62 21.96
N LYS A 383 -16.25 8.86 22.85
CA LYS A 383 -16.30 7.38 22.90
C LYS A 383 -14.98 6.70 22.53
N ASN A 384 -13.90 7.05 23.24
CA ASN A 384 -12.54 6.62 22.88
C ASN A 384 -12.36 5.09 22.84
N HIS A 385 -13.18 4.32 23.57
CA HIS A 385 -13.18 2.85 23.55
C HIS A 385 -13.63 2.26 22.19
N LEU A 386 -14.30 3.04 21.34
CA LEU A 386 -14.72 2.64 19.99
C LEU A 386 -13.69 2.97 18.91
N LYS A 387 -12.59 3.63 19.27
CA LYS A 387 -11.55 4.04 18.32
C LYS A 387 -10.51 2.95 18.15
N TRP A 388 -9.93 2.89 16.96
CA TRP A 388 -8.69 2.16 16.80
C TRP A 388 -7.60 2.85 17.65
N LYS A 389 -7.08 2.15 18.66
CA LYS A 389 -6.17 2.70 19.68
C LYS A 389 -5.05 3.55 19.07
N GLY A 390 -4.96 4.82 19.48
CA GLY A 390 -3.98 5.78 18.95
C GLY A 390 -4.32 6.27 17.54
N SER A 391 -5.59 6.34 17.19
CA SER A 391 -6.17 6.94 15.98
C SER A 391 -7.49 7.63 16.34
N ALA A 392 -8.00 8.47 15.45
CA ALA A 392 -9.37 8.99 15.52
C ALA A 392 -10.39 8.07 14.82
N LEU A 393 -9.92 7.09 14.04
CA LEU A 393 -10.79 6.20 13.27
C LEU A 393 -11.66 5.34 14.18
N TYR A 394 -12.94 5.21 13.81
CA TYR A 394 -13.83 4.19 14.34
C TYR A 394 -13.28 2.79 14.02
N ALA A 395 -13.24 1.90 15.02
CA ALA A 395 -12.66 0.57 14.88
C ALA A 395 -13.59 -0.45 14.21
N GLY A 396 -14.87 -0.08 14.02
CA GLY A 396 -15.87 -0.90 13.36
C GLY A 396 -16.00 -0.65 11.87
N ALA A 397 -16.42 -1.68 11.14
CA ALA A 397 -16.49 -1.69 9.69
C ALA A 397 -17.84 -1.17 9.15
N LEU A 398 -18.08 0.13 9.21
CA LEU A 398 -19.36 0.67 8.73
C LEU A 398 -19.46 0.70 7.20
N PHE A 399 -20.65 0.38 6.70
CA PHE A 399 -21.03 0.61 5.31
C PHE A 399 -22.47 1.12 5.22
N ALA A 400 -22.76 1.90 4.20
CA ALA A 400 -24.10 2.39 3.92
C ALA A 400 -24.80 1.48 2.90
N VAL A 401 -26.08 1.25 3.12
CA VAL A 401 -27.01 0.58 2.19
C VAL A 401 -27.90 1.68 1.63
N ARG A 402 -27.78 1.95 0.32
CA ARG A 402 -28.66 2.85 -0.42
C ARG A 402 -29.82 2.07 -1.02
N TYR A 403 -31.04 2.49 -0.72
CA TYR A 403 -32.26 1.92 -1.28
C TYR A 403 -32.73 2.69 -2.53
N PRO A 404 -33.58 2.09 -3.39
CA PRO A 404 -34.08 2.76 -4.60
C PRO A 404 -34.90 4.03 -4.34
N ASP A 405 -35.53 4.15 -3.18
CA ASP A 405 -36.24 5.35 -2.74
C ASP A 405 -35.30 6.45 -2.23
N ARG A 406 -33.99 6.26 -2.41
CA ARG A 406 -32.91 7.18 -2.00
C ARG A 406 -32.76 7.31 -0.49
N SER A 407 -33.40 6.42 0.28
CA SER A 407 -33.14 6.29 1.71
C SER A 407 -31.85 5.50 1.96
N TYR A 408 -31.27 5.70 3.14
CA TYR A 408 -30.00 5.11 3.53
C TYR A 408 -30.09 4.46 4.92
N LYS A 409 -29.44 3.30 5.06
CA LYS A 409 -29.24 2.62 6.34
C LYS A 409 -27.74 2.35 6.54
N VAL A 410 -27.22 2.61 7.73
CA VAL A 410 -25.82 2.29 8.06
C VAL A 410 -25.77 0.94 8.78
N MET A 411 -25.02 0.02 8.20
CA MET A 411 -24.76 -1.32 8.69
C MET A 411 -23.29 -1.46 9.09
N GLU A 412 -22.96 -2.55 9.77
CA GLU A 412 -21.60 -2.82 10.26
C GLU A 412 -21.24 -4.28 10.03
N VAL A 413 -20.05 -4.53 9.47
CA VAL A 413 -19.53 -5.90 9.35
C VAL A 413 -19.30 -6.46 10.75
N ASN A 414 -19.75 -7.69 10.97
CA ASN A 414 -19.64 -8.35 12.26
C ASN A 414 -20.35 -7.62 13.42
N ASN A 415 -21.49 -6.98 13.11
CA ASN A 415 -22.33 -6.21 14.04
C ASN A 415 -21.60 -5.03 14.71
N ALA A 416 -22.27 -4.36 15.65
CA ALA A 416 -21.71 -3.19 16.33
C ALA A 416 -20.37 -3.51 17.02
N TYR A 417 -19.37 -2.65 16.81
CA TYR A 417 -18.09 -2.75 17.48
C TYR A 417 -18.23 -2.42 18.98
N ALA A 418 -17.51 -3.20 19.79
CA ALA A 418 -17.33 -2.99 21.21
C ALA A 418 -15.85 -3.26 21.55
N GLU A 419 -15.38 -2.71 22.66
CA GLU A 419 -14.02 -2.95 23.14
C GLU A 419 -13.76 -4.46 23.28
N GLY A 420 -12.64 -4.93 22.75
CA GLY A 420 -12.26 -6.34 22.72
C GLY A 420 -12.64 -7.10 21.44
N LYS A 421 -13.53 -6.56 20.59
CA LYS A 421 -13.79 -7.13 19.25
C LYS A 421 -12.62 -6.86 18.31
N THR A 422 -12.48 -7.70 17.28
CA THR A 422 -11.51 -7.47 16.19
C THR A 422 -11.73 -6.12 15.54
N ILE A 423 -10.62 -5.43 15.27
CA ILE A 423 -10.62 -4.14 14.60
C ILE A 423 -10.82 -4.38 13.11
N LEU A 424 -11.91 -3.86 12.54
CA LEU A 424 -12.32 -4.07 11.15
C LEU A 424 -12.42 -2.73 10.39
N VAL A 425 -11.49 -1.82 10.63
CA VAL A 425 -11.51 -0.46 10.08
C VAL A 425 -11.72 -0.47 8.55
N SER A 426 -12.66 0.33 8.05
CA SER A 426 -12.82 0.67 6.62
C SER A 426 -13.09 -0.53 5.69
N PRO A 427 -14.34 -1.03 5.57
CA PRO A 427 -14.73 -1.94 4.51
C PRO A 427 -14.56 -1.25 3.16
N ARG A 428 -14.01 -1.97 2.19
CA ARG A 428 -13.71 -1.43 0.85
C ARG A 428 -14.19 -2.32 -0.27
N ALA A 429 -14.13 -3.63 -0.10
CA ALA A 429 -14.44 -4.60 -1.14
C ALA A 429 -15.68 -5.40 -0.76
N PHE A 430 -16.57 -5.62 -1.72
CA PHE A 430 -17.79 -6.38 -1.58
C PHE A 430 -17.89 -7.36 -2.75
N CYS A 431 -18.33 -8.59 -2.50
CA CYS A 431 -18.66 -9.53 -3.56
C CYS A 431 -19.70 -10.54 -3.07
N LEU A 432 -20.75 -10.77 -3.85
CA LEU A 432 -21.62 -11.92 -3.65
C LEU A 432 -20.84 -13.22 -3.84
N SER A 433 -21.20 -14.23 -3.07
CA SER A 433 -20.60 -15.55 -3.15
C SER A 433 -20.85 -16.21 -4.51
N PRO A 434 -19.83 -16.79 -5.14
CA PRO A 434 -20.00 -17.60 -6.34
C PRO A 434 -20.49 -19.03 -6.06
N PHE A 435 -20.69 -19.43 -4.79
CA PHE A 435 -20.91 -20.83 -4.42
C PHE A 435 -22.39 -21.23 -4.25
N GLY A 436 -23.34 -20.32 -4.57
CA GLY A 436 -24.78 -20.62 -4.56
C GLY A 436 -25.40 -20.71 -3.15
N ASP A 437 -24.92 -19.88 -2.23
CA ASP A 437 -25.19 -19.92 -0.78
C ASP A 437 -25.80 -18.62 -0.21
N ASP A 438 -26.15 -17.67 -1.09
CA ASP A 438 -26.66 -16.34 -0.76
C ASP A 438 -25.81 -15.53 0.25
N GLN A 439 -24.51 -15.82 0.34
CA GLN A 439 -23.57 -15.08 1.18
C GLN A 439 -23.03 -13.85 0.45
N ILE A 440 -22.65 -12.84 1.23
CA ILE A 440 -21.82 -11.73 0.78
C ILE A 440 -20.48 -11.75 1.51
N PHE A 441 -19.41 -11.51 0.77
CA PHE A 441 -18.07 -11.30 1.30
C PHE A 441 -17.75 -9.80 1.35
N ILE A 442 -17.20 -9.35 2.47
CA ILE A 442 -16.79 -7.97 2.70
C ILE A 442 -15.36 -7.96 3.21
N GLY A 443 -14.48 -7.22 2.54
CA GLY A 443 -13.06 -7.08 2.90
C GLY A 443 -12.64 -5.64 3.07
N GLY A 444 -11.57 -5.41 3.83
CA GLY A 444 -11.11 -4.05 4.09
C GLY A 444 -9.77 -3.95 4.80
N HIS A 445 -9.71 -2.92 5.67
CA HIS A 445 -8.55 -2.30 6.31
C HIS A 445 -7.89 -1.20 5.49
N ASP A 446 -8.30 0.05 5.73
CA ASP A 446 -7.48 1.21 5.36
C ASP A 446 -6.59 1.59 6.54
N SER A 447 -5.29 1.35 6.37
CA SER A 447 -4.30 1.61 7.40
C SER A 447 -4.21 3.08 7.83
N SER A 448 -4.65 4.04 7.00
CA SER A 448 -4.58 5.49 7.30
C SER A 448 -3.24 5.94 7.91
N ARG A 449 -2.15 5.50 7.27
CA ARG A 449 -0.75 5.78 7.65
C ARG A 449 -0.32 5.22 9.02
N LYS A 450 -1.07 4.31 9.61
CA LYS A 450 -0.75 3.63 10.88
C LYS A 450 -0.28 2.21 10.61
N VAL A 451 0.75 1.78 11.34
CA VAL A 451 1.32 0.42 11.24
C VAL A 451 0.20 -0.63 11.23
N SER A 452 0.18 -1.45 10.19
CA SER A 452 -0.91 -2.36 9.83
C SER A 452 -0.40 -3.69 9.30
N ASP A 453 0.61 -4.25 9.97
CA ASP A 453 1.12 -5.58 9.63
C ASP A 453 -0.03 -6.58 9.66
N ASP A 454 -0.24 -7.36 8.60
CA ASP A 454 -1.27 -8.43 8.56
C ASP A 454 -2.67 -8.03 9.05
N MET A 455 -3.09 -6.78 8.83
CA MET A 455 -4.43 -6.33 9.24
C MET A 455 -5.49 -6.51 8.15
N ALA A 456 -5.18 -7.10 7.00
CA ALA A 456 -6.18 -7.41 5.99
C ALA A 456 -7.15 -8.49 6.48
N TRP A 457 -8.44 -8.26 6.28
CA TRP A 457 -9.51 -9.17 6.70
C TRP A 457 -10.58 -9.33 5.61
N ILE A 458 -11.25 -10.48 5.60
CA ILE A 458 -12.47 -10.75 4.83
C ILE A 458 -13.47 -11.45 5.75
N PHE A 459 -14.69 -10.92 5.82
CA PHE A 459 -15.81 -11.51 6.52
C PHE A 459 -16.89 -11.92 5.53
N ARG A 460 -17.68 -12.93 5.89
CA ARG A 460 -18.89 -13.32 5.16
C ARG A 460 -20.08 -13.49 6.08
N ALA A 461 -21.28 -13.29 5.54
CA ALA A 461 -22.55 -13.58 6.17
C ALA A 461 -23.63 -13.79 5.11
N PRO A 462 -24.78 -14.42 5.44
CA PRO A 462 -25.96 -14.38 4.58
C PRO A 462 -26.31 -12.94 4.21
N LEU A 463 -26.72 -12.68 2.97
CA LEU A 463 -27.01 -11.34 2.50
C LEU A 463 -28.07 -10.63 3.36
N ALA A 464 -29.11 -11.35 3.78
CA ALA A 464 -30.15 -10.83 4.68
C ALA A 464 -29.60 -10.36 6.05
N VAL A 465 -28.53 -11.00 6.55
CA VAL A 465 -27.84 -10.55 7.77
C VAL A 465 -27.05 -9.27 7.50
N ALA A 466 -26.31 -9.20 6.40
CA ALA A 466 -25.53 -8.02 6.04
C ALA A 466 -26.43 -6.79 5.78
N LEU A 467 -27.61 -6.97 5.19
CA LEU A 467 -28.62 -5.91 4.98
C LEU A 467 -29.42 -5.59 6.26
N GLY A 468 -29.34 -6.46 7.27
CA GLY A 468 -30.01 -6.30 8.55
C GLY A 468 -31.51 -6.49 8.48
N SER A 469 -32.01 -7.32 7.54
CA SER A 469 -33.37 -7.85 7.54
C SER A 469 -33.49 -9.11 8.41
N ARG A 470 -32.39 -9.83 8.63
CA ARG A 470 -32.28 -10.95 9.58
C ARG A 470 -31.20 -10.67 10.64
N PRO A 471 -31.40 -10.98 11.92
CA PRO A 471 -30.34 -10.91 12.92
C PRO A 471 -29.26 -11.97 12.65
N GLY A 472 -27.99 -11.63 12.92
CA GLY A 472 -26.89 -12.58 12.87
C GLY A 472 -25.94 -12.44 14.05
N MET A 473 -25.41 -13.56 14.54
CA MET A 473 -24.42 -13.57 15.63
C MET A 473 -23.06 -13.05 15.15
N ASP A 474 -22.25 -12.58 16.10
CA ASP A 474 -20.85 -12.22 15.87
C ASP A 474 -20.04 -13.44 15.45
N ALA A 475 -19.08 -13.24 14.55
CA ALA A 475 -18.05 -14.21 14.25
C ALA A 475 -17.17 -14.45 15.47
N GLN A 476 -16.84 -15.72 15.71
CA GLN A 476 -15.74 -16.05 16.61
C GLN A 476 -14.42 -15.64 15.95
N THR A 477 -13.80 -14.62 16.49
CA THR A 477 -12.50 -14.11 16.03
C THR A 477 -11.43 -14.47 17.06
N ARG A 478 -10.24 -14.84 16.59
CA ARG A 478 -9.07 -15.04 17.45
C ARG A 478 -8.05 -13.97 17.08
N PRO A 479 -8.11 -12.78 17.69
CA PRO A 479 -7.13 -11.75 17.39
C PRO A 479 -5.75 -12.29 17.75
N THR A 480 -4.98 -12.67 16.74
CA THR A 480 -3.58 -12.99 16.89
C THR A 480 -2.85 -11.75 16.43
N PRO A 481 -2.33 -10.90 17.35
CA PRO A 481 -1.57 -9.74 16.93
C PRO A 481 -0.45 -10.22 16.01
N PRO A 482 -0.28 -9.58 14.84
CA PRO A 482 0.85 -9.85 13.98
C PRO A 482 2.13 -9.76 14.80
N LYS A 483 2.92 -10.82 14.80
CA LYS A 483 4.23 -10.80 15.44
C LYS A 483 5.26 -10.36 14.40
N PRO A 484 5.95 -9.23 14.61
CA PRO A 484 7.07 -8.86 13.76
C PRO A 484 8.09 -10.00 13.74
N ALA A 485 8.83 -10.15 12.63
CA ALA A 485 9.92 -11.11 12.55
C ALA A 485 10.88 -10.91 13.74
N ALA A 486 11.30 -12.01 14.38
CA ALA A 486 12.08 -11.97 15.62
C ALA A 486 13.31 -11.05 15.54
N ARG A 487 14.01 -11.10 14.41
CA ARG A 487 15.15 -10.23 14.09
C ARG A 487 14.85 -8.73 14.25
N LEU A 488 13.63 -8.29 13.90
CA LEU A 488 13.24 -6.88 13.99
C LEU A 488 13.01 -6.42 15.44
N LEU A 489 12.93 -7.36 16.37
CA LEU A 489 12.80 -7.14 17.81
C LEU A 489 14.17 -7.17 18.53
N GLU A 490 15.26 -7.43 17.81
CA GLU A 490 16.62 -7.36 18.34
C GLU A 490 17.07 -5.89 18.48
N GLY A 491 17.86 -5.61 19.52
CA GLY A 491 18.49 -4.31 19.73
C GLY A 491 19.36 -4.25 20.99
N PRO A 492 19.87 -3.06 21.35
CA PRO A 492 19.57 -1.76 20.74
C PRO A 492 20.09 -1.63 19.31
N LEU A 493 19.46 -0.75 18.54
CA LEU A 493 19.81 -0.46 17.15
C LEU A 493 20.14 1.01 16.96
N TYR A 494 21.00 1.33 16.02
CA TYR A 494 21.39 2.72 15.71
C TYR A 494 20.98 3.06 14.28
N GLU A 495 20.72 4.33 14.00
CA GLU A 495 20.38 4.78 12.65
C GLU A 495 21.24 5.98 12.27
N LEU A 496 22.16 5.76 11.33
CA LEU A 496 22.98 6.81 10.74
C LEU A 496 22.20 7.47 9.62
N ARG A 497 22.03 8.80 9.70
CA ARG A 497 21.35 9.59 8.67
C ARG A 497 22.26 10.68 8.14
N ILE A 498 22.29 10.82 6.82
CA ILE A 498 23.09 11.83 6.12
C ILE A 498 22.16 12.62 5.20
N TYR A 499 22.01 13.90 5.51
CA TYR A 499 21.17 14.84 4.76
C TYR A 499 22.07 15.67 3.86
N HIS A 500 21.63 15.93 2.64
CA HIS A 500 22.31 16.81 1.69
C HIS A 500 21.47 18.05 1.50
N ALA A 501 21.93 19.19 2.02
CA ALA A 501 21.18 20.42 1.92
C ALA A 501 21.26 21.02 0.51
N SER A 502 20.12 21.54 0.04
CA SER A 502 20.05 22.37 -1.15
C SER A 502 20.93 23.61 -1.00
N GLU A 503 21.34 24.17 -2.13
CA GLU A 503 22.09 25.42 -2.15
C GLU A 503 21.30 26.55 -1.45
N GLY A 504 21.99 27.34 -0.62
CA GLY A 504 21.36 28.39 0.20
C GLY A 504 20.46 27.90 1.36
N ARG A 505 20.24 26.59 1.53
CA ARG A 505 19.28 26.05 2.52
C ARG A 505 19.90 25.42 3.77
N PHE A 506 21.24 25.38 3.87
CA PHE A 506 21.91 24.65 4.95
C PHE A 506 21.65 25.23 6.35
N GLN A 507 21.66 26.56 6.49
CA GLN A 507 21.37 27.20 7.79
C GLN A 507 19.91 26.98 8.22
N HIS A 508 18.96 27.01 7.28
CA HIS A 508 17.57 26.67 7.59
C HIS A 508 17.41 25.20 8.02
N LEU A 509 18.20 24.29 7.44
CA LEU A 509 18.20 22.89 7.88
C LEU A 509 18.68 22.77 9.34
N ILE A 510 19.78 23.43 9.69
CA ILE A 510 20.32 23.45 11.05
C ILE A 510 19.32 24.08 12.02
N MET A 511 18.73 25.22 11.64
CA MET A 511 17.69 25.93 12.40
C MET A 511 16.49 25.02 12.70
N ARG A 512 15.98 24.32 11.68
CA ARG A 512 14.86 23.38 11.85
C ARG A 512 15.19 22.27 12.84
N PHE A 513 16.42 21.76 12.83
CA PHE A 513 16.83 20.72 13.78
C PHE A 513 16.92 21.26 15.20
N ARG A 514 17.55 22.41 15.38
CA ARG A 514 17.72 23.09 16.66
C ARG A 514 16.39 23.46 17.32
N GLU A 515 15.45 24.02 16.57
CA GLU A 515 14.26 24.65 17.13
C GLU A 515 13.03 23.73 17.16
N HIS A 516 13.00 22.71 16.31
CA HIS A 516 11.80 21.89 16.12
C HIS A 516 12.10 20.39 16.11
N THR A 517 12.98 19.93 15.22
CA THR A 517 13.10 18.50 14.88
C THR A 517 13.51 17.67 16.10
N ASP A 518 14.52 18.09 16.87
CA ASP A 518 14.99 17.31 18.03
C ASP A 518 13.93 17.16 19.12
N ARG A 519 13.21 18.24 19.45
CA ARG A 519 12.13 18.19 20.46
C ARG A 519 11.01 17.27 20.01
N ILE A 520 10.60 17.36 18.74
CA ILE A 520 9.53 16.50 18.19
C ILE A 520 10.03 15.05 18.07
N PHE A 521 11.29 14.83 17.72
CA PHE A 521 11.93 13.50 17.74
C PHE A 521 11.79 12.84 19.12
N ARG A 522 12.15 13.55 20.19
CA ARG A 522 12.03 13.04 21.57
C ARG A 522 10.59 12.68 21.95
N LYS A 523 9.60 13.48 21.53
CA LYS A 523 8.16 13.18 21.71
C LYS A 523 7.76 11.83 21.10
N HIS A 524 8.44 11.39 20.04
CA HIS A 524 8.15 10.13 19.33
C HIS A 524 9.19 9.03 19.56
N GLY A 525 10.02 9.13 20.61
CA GLY A 525 11.02 8.13 20.93
C GLY A 525 12.18 8.03 19.94
N LEU A 526 12.41 9.06 19.12
CA LEU A 526 13.58 9.20 18.27
C LEU A 526 14.68 9.89 19.09
N HIS A 527 15.63 9.13 19.63
CA HIS A 527 16.67 9.67 20.50
C HIS A 527 17.96 9.91 19.73
N ALA A 528 18.32 11.16 19.50
CA ALA A 528 19.60 11.49 18.87
C ALA A 528 20.76 11.34 19.84
N LEU A 529 21.82 10.69 19.37
CA LEU A 529 23.11 10.63 20.07
C LEU A 529 23.99 11.81 19.68
N GLY A 530 23.89 12.31 18.45
CA GLY A 530 24.63 13.51 18.05
C GLY A 530 24.22 14.04 16.68
N TYR A 531 24.57 15.30 16.46
CA TYR A 531 24.37 16.06 15.24
C TYR A 531 25.69 16.72 14.82
N TRP A 532 26.10 16.48 13.58
CA TRP A 532 27.38 16.93 13.06
C TRP A 532 27.27 17.55 11.67
N ILE A 533 28.24 18.40 11.35
CA ILE A 533 28.47 18.95 10.02
C ILE A 533 29.90 18.66 9.56
N PRO A 534 30.16 18.42 8.26
CA PRO A 534 31.52 18.20 7.79
C PRO A 534 32.41 19.42 7.89
N THR A 535 33.68 19.20 8.22
CA THR A 535 34.69 20.27 8.33
C THR A 535 35.53 20.45 7.07
N ASP A 536 35.60 19.43 6.21
CA ASP A 536 36.41 19.44 4.99
C ASP A 536 35.64 18.92 3.75
N GLY A 537 36.37 18.81 2.63
CA GLY A 537 35.82 18.45 1.33
C GLY A 537 35.25 19.63 0.53
N SER A 538 34.63 19.30 -0.61
CA SER A 538 34.04 20.27 -1.53
C SER A 538 32.88 21.05 -0.90
N ALA A 539 32.48 22.17 -1.48
CA ALA A 539 31.30 22.93 -1.04
C ALA A 539 30.03 22.06 -0.94
N LYS A 540 29.86 21.10 -1.87
CA LYS A 540 28.77 20.10 -1.82
C LYS A 540 28.91 19.15 -0.63
N SER A 541 30.13 18.77 -0.26
CA SER A 541 30.39 17.88 0.88
C SER A 541 30.14 18.58 2.21
N LYS A 542 30.51 19.87 2.31
CA LYS A 542 30.29 20.70 3.51
C LYS A 542 28.81 21.02 3.78
N ARG A 543 27.93 20.86 2.78
CA ARG A 543 26.46 20.99 2.94
C ARG A 543 25.77 19.69 3.39
N ARG A 544 26.48 18.81 4.10
CA ARG A 544 25.86 17.63 4.70
C ARG A 544 25.53 17.87 6.17
N PHE A 545 24.43 17.27 6.63
CA PHE A 545 24.05 17.23 8.03
C PHE A 545 23.96 15.77 8.44
N VAL A 546 24.80 15.34 9.38
CA VAL A 546 24.95 13.94 9.79
C VAL A 546 24.43 13.78 11.19
N TYR A 547 23.65 12.73 11.45
CA TYR A 547 23.20 12.44 12.81
C TYR A 547 22.98 10.95 13.03
N LEU A 548 23.03 10.56 14.29
CA LEU A 548 22.89 9.17 14.73
C LEU A 548 21.74 9.08 15.73
N LEU A 549 20.77 8.21 15.47
CA LEU A 549 19.69 7.91 16.41
C LEU A 549 19.94 6.57 17.11
N LYS A 550 19.47 6.43 18.35
CA LYS A 550 19.36 5.16 19.08
C LYS A 550 17.90 4.74 19.13
N HIS A 551 17.63 3.50 18.77
CA HIS A 551 16.32 2.87 18.77
C HIS A 551 16.34 1.61 19.63
N PRO A 552 15.24 1.27 20.34
CA PRO A 552 15.15 0.01 21.06
C PRO A 552 15.33 -1.20 20.14
N THR A 553 14.68 -1.19 18.98
CA THR A 553 14.72 -2.26 17.97
C THR A 553 14.47 -1.68 16.58
N ARG A 554 14.70 -2.47 15.51
CA ARG A 554 14.39 -2.05 14.13
C ARG A 554 12.89 -1.79 13.93
N TYR A 555 12.05 -2.63 14.53
CA TYR A 555 10.60 -2.49 14.46
C TYR A 555 10.12 -1.24 15.20
N GLN A 556 10.68 -0.97 16.37
CA GLN A 556 10.33 0.24 17.13
C GLN A 556 10.78 1.51 16.39
N ALA A 557 11.93 1.49 15.71
CA ALA A 557 12.35 2.59 14.84
C ALA A 557 11.30 2.90 13.76
N TYR A 558 10.79 1.86 13.10
CA TYR A 558 9.71 1.99 12.13
C TYR A 558 8.44 2.61 12.74
N ARG A 559 7.98 2.11 13.90
CA ARG A 559 6.83 2.67 14.61
C ARG A 559 7.03 4.14 14.99
N ASN A 560 8.21 4.48 15.51
CA ASN A 560 8.57 5.84 15.92
C ASN A 560 8.57 6.80 14.72
N TRP A 561 9.17 6.40 13.59
CA TRP A 561 9.13 7.18 12.35
C TRP A 561 7.72 7.35 11.81
N THR A 562 6.90 6.29 11.80
CA THR A 562 5.51 6.38 11.39
C THR A 562 4.72 7.33 12.29
N SER A 563 4.95 7.29 13.61
CA SER A 563 4.32 8.22 14.56
C SER A 563 4.76 9.67 14.34
N PHE A 564 6.06 9.90 14.16
CA PHE A 564 6.64 11.21 13.89
C PHE A 564 6.11 11.84 12.60
N LEU A 565 6.04 11.08 11.51
CA LEU A 565 5.57 11.57 10.22
C LEU A 565 4.07 11.90 10.19
N ASN A 566 3.30 11.38 11.15
CA ASN A 566 1.87 11.68 11.31
C ASN A 566 1.61 12.77 12.38
N ASP A 567 2.65 13.42 12.91
CA ASP A 567 2.49 14.45 13.92
C ASP A 567 2.03 15.78 13.30
N LYS A 568 0.91 16.33 13.80
CA LYS A 568 0.35 17.59 13.31
C LYS A 568 1.25 18.82 13.54
N GLU A 569 2.09 18.80 14.57
CA GLU A 569 3.08 19.83 14.80
C GLU A 569 4.22 19.72 13.78
N TRP A 570 4.63 18.49 13.45
CA TRP A 570 5.62 18.26 12.40
C TRP A 570 5.13 18.73 11.03
N GLU A 571 3.89 18.41 10.67
CA GLU A 571 3.23 18.87 9.44
C GLU A 571 3.29 20.41 9.33
N LYS A 572 2.85 21.11 10.38
CA LYS A 572 2.93 22.58 10.46
C LYS A 572 4.36 23.11 10.32
N VAL A 573 5.36 22.42 10.88
CA VAL A 573 6.77 22.81 10.74
C VAL A 573 7.22 22.64 9.29
N THR A 574 6.86 21.55 8.63
CA THR A 574 7.26 21.31 7.24
C THR A 574 6.60 22.28 6.25
N ASP A 575 5.42 22.80 6.57
CA ASP A 575 4.69 23.75 5.71
C ASP A 575 5.30 25.16 5.70
N LYS A 576 6.06 25.53 6.73
CA LYS A 576 6.71 26.85 6.81
C LYS A 576 7.63 27.12 5.61
N PRO A 577 7.52 28.28 4.93
CA PRO A 577 8.31 28.60 3.72
C PRO A 577 9.83 28.45 3.90
N GLU A 578 10.36 28.80 5.07
CA GLU A 578 11.78 28.68 5.41
C GLU A 578 12.27 27.22 5.54
N PHE A 579 11.35 26.24 5.64
CA PHE A 579 11.67 24.82 5.74
C PHE A 579 11.27 23.98 4.51
N GLN A 580 10.79 24.65 3.46
CA GLN A 580 10.52 24.01 2.17
C GLN A 580 11.82 23.70 1.40
N ARG A 581 11.84 22.62 0.63
CA ARG A 581 12.95 22.26 -0.30
C ARG A 581 14.36 22.26 0.33
N LEU A 582 14.46 21.89 1.62
CA LEU A 582 15.74 21.93 2.35
C LEU A 582 16.78 20.96 1.80
N LEU A 583 16.36 19.87 1.16
CA LEU A 583 17.24 18.78 0.74
C LEU A 583 17.33 18.67 -0.77
N SER A 584 18.55 18.47 -1.28
CA SER A 584 18.80 18.29 -2.71
C SER A 584 18.53 16.86 -3.20
N GLN A 585 18.40 15.91 -2.27
CA GLN A 585 18.14 14.50 -2.53
C GLN A 585 17.55 13.84 -1.28
N LYS A 586 16.98 12.64 -1.46
CA LYS A 586 16.48 11.83 -0.34
C LYS A 586 17.63 11.56 0.67
N PRO A 587 17.36 11.65 1.98
CA PRO A 587 18.35 11.27 2.98
C PRO A 587 18.85 9.84 2.82
N THR A 588 20.14 9.65 3.07
CA THR A 588 20.68 8.33 3.40
C THR A 588 20.22 7.96 4.81
N SER A 589 19.78 6.72 5.01
CA SER A 589 19.41 6.14 6.30
C SER A 589 19.94 4.71 6.33
N ILE A 590 20.81 4.42 7.30
CA ILE A 590 21.43 3.11 7.48
C ILE A 590 21.17 2.69 8.93
N PHE A 591 20.46 1.58 9.11
CA PHE A 591 20.29 0.96 10.41
C PHE A 591 21.51 0.10 10.75
N LEU A 592 21.95 0.13 11.99
CA LEU A 592 23.27 -0.30 12.43
C LEU A 592 23.15 -1.13 13.70
N THR A 593 23.72 -2.34 13.68
CA THR A 593 23.93 -3.18 14.85
C THR A 593 25.30 -2.90 15.44
N LEU A 594 25.37 -2.64 16.74
CA LEU A 594 26.63 -2.43 17.45
C LEU A 594 27.42 -3.74 17.47
N ASN A 595 28.68 -3.71 17.05
CA ASN A 595 29.53 -4.90 17.10
C ASN A 595 29.90 -5.21 18.57
N ASP A 596 30.10 -6.49 18.88
CA ASP A 596 30.41 -7.03 20.22
C ASP A 596 31.66 -6.42 20.89
N TYR A 597 32.62 -5.98 20.08
CA TYR A 597 33.85 -5.33 20.54
C TYR A 597 33.74 -3.80 20.65
N SER A 598 32.56 -3.25 20.39
CA SER A 598 32.32 -1.81 20.46
C SER A 598 31.73 -1.42 21.80
N VAL A 599 32.34 -0.42 22.43
CA VAL A 599 31.75 0.30 23.56
C VAL A 599 31.39 1.69 23.06
N LEU A 600 30.12 2.08 23.19
CA LEU A 600 29.76 3.47 22.93
C LEU A 600 30.29 4.31 24.07
N ALA A 601 31.13 5.28 23.75
CA ALA A 601 31.51 6.29 24.71
C ALA A 601 30.25 7.11 25.09
N GLU A 602 29.60 6.75 26.20
CA GLU A 602 28.61 7.60 26.85
C GLU A 602 29.39 8.69 27.63
N GLU A 603 29.12 9.95 27.29
CA GLU A 603 29.57 11.18 27.97
C GLU A 603 30.87 11.14 28.79
N GLU A 604 31.97 11.63 28.21
CA GLU A 604 32.88 12.45 29.02
C GLU A 604 32.36 13.88 29.00
N GLN A 605 31.57 14.24 30.02
CA GLN A 605 31.37 15.65 30.35
C GLN A 605 32.75 16.26 30.62
N GLY A 606 33.21 17.20 29.79
CA GLY A 606 34.37 18.03 30.17
C GLY A 606 35.34 18.49 29.08
N GLN A 607 35.23 18.07 27.82
CA GLN A 607 36.02 18.72 26.75
C GLN A 607 35.14 19.07 25.55
N ALA A 608 34.54 20.27 25.61
CA ALA A 608 33.98 20.91 24.43
C ALA A 608 35.10 21.09 23.38
N GLY A 609 34.95 20.47 22.21
CA GLY A 609 35.93 20.54 21.13
C GLY A 609 36.32 19.17 20.57
N GLY A 610 37.10 19.14 19.49
CA GLY A 610 37.45 17.91 18.78
C GLY A 610 36.87 17.83 17.38
N VAL A 611 37.34 16.82 16.65
CA VAL A 611 36.81 16.44 15.34
C VAL A 611 36.51 14.95 15.36
N PHE A 612 35.29 14.59 14.97
CA PHE A 612 34.88 13.22 14.77
C PHE A 612 35.25 12.78 13.36
N GLU A 613 35.55 11.50 13.16
CA GLU A 613 35.79 10.93 11.84
C GLU A 613 34.87 9.71 11.66
N LEU A 614 33.90 9.84 10.76
CA LEU A 614 33.03 8.75 10.33
C LEU A 614 33.71 8.02 9.17
N ARG A 615 33.84 6.71 9.28
CA ARG A 615 34.48 5.88 8.25
C ARG A 615 33.60 4.71 7.84
N THR A 616 33.57 4.43 6.55
CA THR A 616 32.83 3.31 5.95
C THR A 616 33.80 2.42 5.20
N TYR A 617 33.85 1.16 5.60
CA TYR A 617 34.70 0.11 5.04
C TYR A 617 33.80 -0.85 4.28
N LEU A 618 34.11 -1.06 3.00
CA LEU A 618 33.48 -2.10 2.18
C LEU A 618 34.44 -3.28 2.09
N ALA A 619 34.09 -4.38 2.77
CA ALA A 619 34.80 -5.64 2.70
C ALA A 619 34.55 -6.34 1.36
N LYS A 620 35.48 -7.19 0.93
CA LYS A 620 35.23 -8.15 -0.14
C LYS A 620 34.24 -9.22 0.34
N ASP A 621 33.63 -9.92 -0.61
CA ASP A 621 32.68 -10.99 -0.34
C ASP A 621 33.26 -12.03 0.62
N GLY A 622 32.51 -12.34 1.68
CA GLY A 622 32.92 -13.27 2.75
C GLY A 622 34.01 -12.74 3.70
N LYS A 623 34.56 -11.53 3.51
CA LYS A 623 35.67 -10.99 4.32
C LYS A 623 35.26 -10.08 5.49
N LEU A 624 33.97 -9.80 5.66
CA LEU A 624 33.49 -8.96 6.78
C LEU A 624 33.83 -9.57 8.15
N GLY A 625 33.73 -10.89 8.30
CA GLY A 625 34.10 -11.60 9.53
C GLY A 625 35.57 -11.37 9.90
N SER A 626 36.48 -11.65 8.95
CA SER A 626 37.92 -11.41 9.14
C SER A 626 38.26 -9.94 9.40
N LEU A 627 37.53 -9.02 8.77
CA LEU A 627 37.68 -7.58 9.03
C LEU A 627 37.29 -7.24 10.48
N ASN A 628 36.13 -7.71 10.95
CA ASN A 628 35.68 -7.50 12.32
C ASN A 628 36.64 -8.15 13.34
N ASP A 629 37.19 -9.33 13.06
CA ASP A 629 38.19 -9.99 13.92
C ASP A 629 39.45 -9.15 14.08
N ARG A 630 39.95 -8.55 12.98
CA ARG A 630 41.11 -7.66 13.03
C ARG A 630 40.84 -6.43 13.89
N PHE A 631 39.64 -5.84 13.78
CA PHE A 631 39.26 -4.71 14.62
C PHE A 631 39.16 -5.12 16.09
N ARG A 632 38.44 -6.22 16.39
CA ARG A 632 38.26 -6.75 17.75
C ARG A 632 39.57 -7.02 18.46
N ARG A 633 40.52 -7.69 17.79
CA ARG A 633 41.75 -8.19 18.42
C ARG A 633 42.90 -7.19 18.42
N HIS A 634 42.89 -6.22 17.51
CA HIS A 634 44.08 -5.42 17.26
C HIS A 634 43.81 -3.94 16.99
N THR A 635 42.95 -3.61 16.02
CA THR A 635 42.88 -2.24 15.49
C THR A 635 42.42 -1.24 16.56
N THR A 636 41.44 -1.58 17.39
CA THR A 636 40.90 -0.67 18.42
C THR A 636 41.95 -0.30 19.46
N GLY A 637 42.71 -1.27 19.98
CA GLY A 637 43.79 -1.01 20.92
C GLY A 637 44.97 -0.23 20.31
N LEU A 638 45.26 -0.46 19.03
CA LEU A 638 46.25 0.36 18.30
C LEU A 638 45.75 1.79 18.09
N PHE A 639 44.45 2.00 17.87
CA PHE A 639 43.89 3.35 17.79
C PHE A 639 44.07 4.11 19.09
N ASP A 640 43.75 3.49 20.24
CA ASP A 640 43.95 4.12 21.56
C ASP A 640 45.43 4.47 21.80
N LYS A 641 46.36 3.55 21.45
CA LYS A 641 47.81 3.79 21.54
C LYS A 641 48.26 5.03 20.77
N HIS A 642 47.63 5.34 19.64
CA HIS A 642 47.98 6.47 18.77
C HIS A 642 47.07 7.68 18.94
N GLY A 643 46.33 7.76 20.06
CA GLY A 643 45.47 8.91 20.38
C GLY A 643 44.24 9.04 19.48
N ILE A 644 43.86 7.99 18.75
CA ILE A 644 42.62 7.89 17.99
C ILE A 644 41.56 7.33 18.94
N ARG A 645 40.69 8.18 19.47
CA ARG A 645 39.71 7.75 20.46
C ARG A 645 38.58 6.97 19.79
N ASN A 646 38.40 5.72 20.19
CA ASN A 646 37.30 4.86 19.75
C ASN A 646 35.94 5.45 20.23
N VAL A 647 34.95 5.56 19.33
CA VAL A 647 33.57 5.99 19.69
C VAL A 647 32.55 4.88 19.46
N GLY A 648 32.56 4.23 18.30
CA GLY A 648 31.67 3.09 18.04
C GLY A 648 31.93 2.40 16.70
N TYR A 649 31.60 1.11 16.64
CA TYR A 649 31.77 0.23 15.47
C TYR A 649 30.48 -0.55 15.23
N TRP A 650 30.00 -0.53 14.00
CA TRP A 650 28.73 -1.12 13.62
C TRP A 650 28.79 -1.87 12.31
N THR A 651 27.97 -2.91 12.24
CA THR A 651 27.60 -3.59 10.98
C THR A 651 26.19 -3.16 10.61
N PRO A 652 25.89 -2.81 9.34
CA PRO A 652 24.52 -2.52 8.93
C PRO A 652 23.57 -3.67 9.24
N PHE A 653 22.35 -3.33 9.63
CA PHE A 653 21.32 -4.29 9.99
C PHE A 653 20.54 -4.79 8.78
N ASP A 654 20.30 -3.93 7.79
CA ASP A 654 19.53 -4.28 6.59
C ASP A 654 20.47 -4.82 5.49
N GLN A 655 19.94 -5.71 4.63
CA GLN A 655 20.64 -6.20 3.45
C GLN A 655 20.54 -5.20 2.29
N PRO A 656 21.52 -5.19 1.37
CA PRO A 656 22.69 -6.08 1.29
C PRO A 656 23.88 -5.69 2.19
N GLU A 657 23.94 -4.45 2.70
CA GLU A 657 25.13 -3.89 3.35
C GLU A 657 25.54 -4.65 4.62
N ARG A 658 24.59 -5.32 5.30
CA ARG A 658 24.86 -6.23 6.42
C ARG A 658 25.95 -7.26 6.13
N SER A 659 26.09 -7.68 4.87
CA SER A 659 27.00 -8.77 4.49
C SER A 659 28.46 -8.35 4.35
N ASN A 660 28.74 -7.06 4.09
CA ASN A 660 30.06 -6.63 3.64
C ASN A 660 30.50 -5.25 4.16
N THR A 661 29.71 -4.57 4.98
CA THR A 661 30.02 -3.19 5.39
C THR A 661 30.33 -3.09 6.88
N LEU A 662 31.40 -2.38 7.20
CA LEU A 662 31.75 -1.93 8.57
C LEU A 662 31.73 -0.40 8.60
N ILE A 663 30.95 0.18 9.50
CA ILE A 663 30.89 1.62 9.73
C ILE A 663 31.40 1.90 11.13
N TYR A 664 32.23 2.92 11.30
CA TYR A 664 32.70 3.31 12.63
C TYR A 664 32.96 4.80 12.77
N LEU A 665 32.95 5.24 14.01
CA LEU A 665 33.17 6.62 14.42
C LEU A 665 34.36 6.65 15.39
N VAL A 666 35.30 7.56 15.15
CA VAL A 666 36.40 7.88 16.06
C VAL A 666 36.44 9.38 16.34
N ARG A 667 37.16 9.78 17.38
CA ARG A 667 37.35 11.19 17.75
C ARG A 667 38.84 11.52 17.85
N HIS A 668 39.19 12.71 17.38
CA HIS A 668 40.51 13.32 17.50
C HIS A 668 40.41 14.66 18.20
N ALA A 669 41.51 15.11 18.81
CA ALA A 669 41.56 16.42 19.48
C ALA A 669 41.30 17.61 18.52
N ASN A 670 41.76 17.51 17.27
CA ASN A 670 41.48 18.45 16.19
C ASN A 670 41.88 17.83 14.83
N ARG A 671 41.66 18.56 13.73
CA ARG A 671 41.95 18.08 12.37
C ARG A 671 43.44 17.83 12.11
N GLY A 672 44.34 18.68 12.63
CA GLY A 672 45.79 18.49 12.48
C GLY A 672 46.28 17.27 13.26
N GLN A 673 45.77 17.08 14.47
CA GLN A 673 46.08 15.90 15.29
C GLN A 673 45.60 14.61 14.62
N ALA A 674 44.47 14.64 13.89
CA ALA A 674 44.03 13.47 13.14
C ALA A 674 45.07 12.99 12.13
N ASP A 675 45.70 13.90 11.38
CA ASP A 675 46.76 13.53 10.41
C ASP A 675 47.98 12.93 11.10
N LEU A 676 48.41 13.52 12.22
CA LEU A 676 49.54 13.02 13.02
C LEU A 676 49.24 11.61 13.58
N ASN A 677 48.05 11.40 14.13
CA ASN A 677 47.64 10.11 14.67
C ASN A 677 47.62 9.04 13.57
N TRP A 678 47.05 9.34 12.39
CA TRP A 678 47.01 8.40 11.27
C TRP A 678 48.40 8.09 10.71
N GLN A 679 49.29 9.08 10.67
CA GLN A 679 50.68 8.88 10.26
C GLN A 679 51.45 8.00 11.25
N ALA A 680 51.27 8.22 12.55
CA ALA A 680 51.87 7.41 13.61
C ALA A 680 51.35 5.97 13.58
N PHE A 681 50.03 5.79 13.48
CA PHE A 681 49.39 4.48 13.32
C PHE A 681 49.91 3.73 12.09
N GLY A 682 49.98 4.38 10.94
CA GLY A 682 50.47 3.78 9.69
C GLY A 682 51.95 3.36 9.75
N ARG A 683 52.75 3.99 10.62
CA ARG A 683 54.17 3.67 10.84
C ARG A 683 54.40 2.59 11.88
N ASP A 684 53.40 2.27 12.71
CA ASP A 684 53.54 1.31 13.79
C ASP A 684 53.92 -0.10 13.26
N PRO A 685 55.02 -0.71 13.75
CA PRO A 685 55.48 -2.01 13.26
C PRO A 685 54.49 -3.14 13.56
N ILE A 686 53.73 -3.05 14.66
CA ILE A 686 52.69 -4.01 15.03
C ILE A 686 51.54 -3.91 14.02
N TRP A 687 51.10 -2.68 13.67
CA TRP A 687 50.10 -2.48 12.62
C TRP A 687 50.57 -3.02 11.26
N LYS A 688 51.80 -2.71 10.84
CA LYS A 688 52.34 -3.20 9.55
C LYS A 688 52.35 -4.73 9.48
N ARG A 689 52.69 -5.40 10.60
CA ARG A 689 52.64 -6.85 10.71
C ARG A 689 51.20 -7.36 10.57
N ILE A 690 50.26 -6.84 11.36
CA ILE A 690 48.84 -7.25 11.32
C ILE A 690 48.21 -6.97 9.95
N ALA A 691 48.50 -5.83 9.34
CA ALA A 691 48.00 -5.47 8.01
C ALA A 691 48.47 -6.46 6.94
N ARG A 692 49.72 -6.94 7.04
CA ARG A 692 50.26 -7.98 6.16
C ARG A 692 49.62 -9.34 6.44
N GLU A 693 49.60 -9.77 7.70
CA GLU A 693 49.03 -11.07 8.10
C GLU A 693 47.54 -11.19 7.75
N SER A 694 46.77 -10.11 7.94
CA SER A 694 45.35 -10.05 7.60
C SER A 694 45.05 -10.09 6.09
N ARG A 695 46.09 -10.05 5.24
CA ARG A 695 46.00 -10.18 3.78
C ARG A 695 46.46 -11.55 3.26
N ASN A 696 46.88 -12.47 4.13
CA ASN A 696 47.34 -13.79 3.72
C ASN A 696 46.26 -14.59 2.97
N GLU A 697 44.99 -14.37 3.31
CA GLU A 697 43.83 -14.98 2.62
C GLU A 697 43.20 -14.03 1.59
N GLY A 698 43.97 -13.07 1.08
CA GLY A 698 43.52 -12.03 0.14
C GLY A 698 43.15 -10.71 0.79
N GLU A 699 43.01 -9.66 -0.04
CA GLU A 699 42.64 -8.32 0.42
C GLU A 699 41.27 -8.31 1.12
N LEU A 700 41.20 -7.70 2.31
CA LEU A 700 39.96 -7.59 3.07
C LEU A 700 38.99 -6.57 2.48
N LEU A 701 39.50 -5.48 1.90
CA LEU A 701 38.68 -4.37 1.42
C LEU A 701 38.50 -4.42 -0.10
N ALA A 702 37.29 -4.11 -0.55
CA ALA A 702 36.97 -3.97 -1.95
C ALA A 702 37.49 -2.65 -2.54
N ARG A 703 37.61 -1.61 -1.70
CA ARG A 703 38.10 -0.27 -2.08
C ARG A 703 38.67 0.49 -0.87
N PRO A 704 39.43 1.58 -1.09
CA PRO A 704 39.86 2.46 0.00
C PRO A 704 38.66 2.93 0.84
N PRO A 705 38.79 3.01 2.17
CA PRO A 705 37.71 3.47 3.03
C PRO A 705 37.23 4.89 2.69
N GLU A 706 35.92 5.07 2.76
CA GLU A 706 35.34 6.42 2.78
C GLU A 706 35.53 7.02 4.17
N ARG A 707 35.79 8.32 4.24
CA ARG A 707 35.95 9.06 5.49
C ARG A 707 35.32 10.44 5.42
N LEU A 708 34.79 10.90 6.55
CA LEU A 708 34.19 12.21 6.70
C LEU A 708 34.58 12.78 8.06
N TYR A 709 35.28 13.92 8.06
CA TYR A 709 35.57 14.65 9.29
C TYR A 709 34.41 15.57 9.65
N LEU A 710 34.03 15.54 10.92
CA LEU A 710 32.77 16.03 11.43
C LEU A 710 33.00 16.90 12.67
N LYS A 711 32.34 18.06 12.71
CA LYS A 711 32.26 18.93 13.89
C LYS A 711 30.86 18.81 14.48
N ALA A 712 30.79 18.59 15.79
CA ALA A 712 29.51 18.56 16.51
C ALA A 712 28.87 19.95 16.52
N LEU A 713 27.55 20.00 16.37
CA LEU A 713 26.78 21.23 16.51
C LEU A 713 26.59 21.59 17.98
N GLU A 714 26.35 22.87 18.26
CA GLU A 714 26.21 23.39 19.63
C GLU A 714 25.05 22.78 20.42
N PHE A 715 24.03 22.24 19.74
CA PHE A 715 22.91 21.54 20.37
C PHE A 715 23.01 20.01 20.27
N SER A 716 24.15 19.48 19.79
CA SER A 716 24.40 18.03 19.75
C SER A 716 24.52 17.44 21.16
N PRO A 717 23.87 16.31 21.48
CA PRO A 717 24.09 15.64 22.77
C PRO A 717 25.54 15.18 22.94
N LEU A 718 26.09 14.45 21.96
CA LEU A 718 27.52 14.11 21.90
C LEU A 718 28.32 15.24 21.23
N LYS A 719 29.31 15.82 21.92
CA LYS A 719 30.12 16.96 21.46
C LYS A 719 31.61 16.73 21.48
#